data_AF-A0A176K4J4-F1
#
_entry.id   AF-A0A176K4J4-F1
#
_cell.length_a   1.000
_cell.length_b   1.000
_cell.length_c   1.000
_cell.angle_alpha   90.00
_cell.angle_beta   90.00
_cell.angle_gamma   90.00
#
_symmetry.space_group_name_H-M   'P 1'
#
loop_
_entity.id
_entity.type
_entity.pdbx_description
1 polymer ?
#
loop_
_entity_poly.entity_id
_entity_poly.type
_entity_poly.pdbx_seq_one_letter_code
_entity_poly.pdbx_strand_id
1 'polypeptide(L)'
;MRRIEKERKFLISKNQEKEFIQKAKKKCGIIQWYLDKQTRIRLEIWKEPTGYRHLWTKTKKEKNQSPNRIEEEVSLAPEEVDIRDLENKPLVIKIRYFLNESHPEVIVDRFLMKNSDKGLLCEIELSEDDSEDSFNKAIKEFGLDAVNEVTGNPEYENENLAKHEEAKISSLIEFVENQLKGKTTVVMLQGTSLFGKKYQSKSTGKRIKISNRVTHKVLSLHELPEDLVYVKEDNGKSIELPIYNYFQQNNPFNYGEYYGLCAELDSLYLIQKLGYEIDEAVMFVFPDLENKNSEVDKDFNKLFSKKDHPLIFEYLEPLIKNAFGVSVKSIPLCYSPEIKETAIETFKTIWQEMTEVIHDHRQKEIIVDVAPGHKYAGIMTALYCLFNNMPFFYKQDRSKQIIKFPPIPVNWDFSSIDEMLAGFKSIMQPNNDSGNSKEGKLSYSDYSLLPQLFKNIFMPEEKGDYASVLPLKEIFAKYTQARKMPFGYGEEFFKLISTDPDDPRIKYLRKKITTQWSLQWIGDQIPETVEHSQRHSKRLMEFTVNLVNVLGEEEFLKGVPEKLKKEFYFVLAIAMNVHDLGHTKLSYRTDNGKNLVLDGLPSVVRDLHNELTYQMLNEESDYNLLEPEVAIDNWLEEEIWEKIKKAVKLVSRYHRGHMPIDNESLPIKRKKFMDVFSLNLSTLEEECDKEFGDDQDWKKLTTVAARWLKFIDGVDVQADRTVDPAYRESRIKRTAYEIKKLIENFLANHMEHTEIGNQLEEIKNLAEDILKNTKNNASLGSKIEKIAKEIETHFFYPELGKALETEKEQIIVPQWLRLLDRIIFKALQFPHFEKHNLIRYVYPRFFRKHSVCGNFDRTLYLSLSINRDEISDASHTLNLLKGVKNDIIGEFKKAGLDGKEFPIKLIKMEIEPVSERVLITPLGTSPGVLYTLIKKLNPGKIYVITSKTGEDKIPEICEKSGYDADNVKSFLFNDPFAGFSEMERNFAEFEALNFDALDEIILNLAGGTSFLQYVASNMADRLEKKNYSVKKVFAVDRRDFKEQKENPYVVGEVVELP
;
A
#
# COMPACT_ATOMS: atom_id res chain seq x y z
N MET A 1 26.35 -5.92 10.02
CA MET A 1 26.99 -5.24 11.18
C MET A 1 27.32 -6.29 12.23
N ARG A 2 28.51 -6.27 12.86
CA ARG A 2 28.81 -7.14 14.01
C ARG A 2 28.39 -6.40 15.28
N ARG A 3 27.56 -7.01 16.11
CA ARG A 3 27.18 -6.50 17.44
C ARG A 3 27.50 -7.54 18.50
N ILE A 4 27.99 -7.09 19.66
CA ILE A 4 28.01 -7.90 20.88
C ILE A 4 26.79 -7.50 21.71
N GLU A 5 25.89 -8.46 21.94
CA GLU A 5 24.70 -8.26 22.78
C GLU A 5 24.82 -9.10 24.04
N LYS A 6 24.34 -8.55 25.16
CA LYS A 6 24.13 -9.29 26.42
C LYS A 6 22.64 -9.43 26.66
N GLU A 7 22.16 -10.67 26.72
CA GLU A 7 20.74 -10.98 26.96
C GLU A 7 20.55 -11.75 28.28
N ARG A 8 19.41 -11.54 28.94
CA ARG A 8 18.90 -12.38 30.05
C ARG A 8 17.41 -12.63 29.86
N LYS A 9 16.95 -13.81 30.26
CA LYS A 9 15.61 -14.35 29.95
C LYS A 9 14.85 -14.73 31.20
N PHE A 10 13.56 -14.40 31.25
CA PHE A 10 12.67 -14.67 32.37
C PHE A 10 11.38 -15.32 31.89
N LEU A 11 10.90 -16.31 32.64
CA LEU A 11 9.58 -16.88 32.44
C LEU A 11 8.53 -16.02 33.16
N ILE A 12 7.47 -15.63 32.44
CA ILE A 12 6.38 -14.84 33.01
C ILE A 12 5.28 -15.78 33.51
N SER A 13 4.75 -15.49 34.70
CA SER A 13 3.66 -16.27 35.29
C SER A 13 2.32 -15.98 34.58
N LYS A 14 1.42 -16.98 34.51
CA LYS A 14 0.08 -16.84 33.88
C LYS A 14 -0.74 -15.65 34.41
N ASN A 15 -0.55 -15.27 35.68
CA ASN A 15 -1.27 -14.16 36.30
C ASN A 15 -0.77 -12.78 35.82
N GLN A 16 0.50 -12.70 35.37
CA GLN A 16 1.12 -11.46 34.90
C GLN A 16 1.03 -11.27 33.38
N GLU A 17 0.68 -12.31 32.61
CA GLU A 17 0.69 -12.26 31.15
C GLU A 17 -0.14 -11.12 30.55
N LYS A 18 -1.36 -10.93 31.04
CA LYS A 18 -2.25 -9.86 30.58
C LYS A 18 -1.68 -8.47 30.88
N GLU A 19 -1.04 -8.31 32.03
CA GLU A 19 -0.44 -7.04 32.46
C GLU A 19 0.73 -6.66 31.55
N PHE A 20 1.63 -7.61 31.26
CA PHE A 20 2.78 -7.37 30.38
C PHE A 20 2.34 -7.07 28.94
N ILE A 21 1.38 -7.81 28.40
CA ILE A 21 0.83 -7.54 27.06
C ILE A 21 0.18 -6.15 26.99
N GLN A 22 -0.51 -5.71 28.06
CA GLN A 22 -1.12 -4.38 28.13
C GLN A 22 -0.10 -3.24 28.25
N LYS A 23 1.07 -3.48 28.84
CA LYS A 23 2.16 -2.50 28.94
C LYS A 23 2.95 -2.35 27.63
N ALA A 24 2.76 -3.25 26.67
CA ALA A 24 3.48 -3.21 25.40
C ALA A 24 3.10 -1.96 24.60
N LYS A 25 4.11 -1.22 24.14
CA LYS A 25 3.93 -0.04 23.29
C LYS A 25 3.74 -0.43 21.83
N LYS A 26 4.39 -1.51 21.43
CA LYS A 26 4.39 -2.01 20.05
C LYS A 26 4.40 -3.54 20.04
N LYS A 27 3.97 -4.14 18.93
CA LYS A 27 4.10 -5.57 18.70
C LYS A 27 4.40 -5.88 17.24
N CYS A 28 5.13 -6.97 16.99
CA CYS A 28 5.35 -7.52 15.67
C CYS A 28 5.17 -9.04 15.66
N GLY A 29 4.86 -9.57 14.48
CA GLY A 29 4.83 -11.00 14.23
C GLY A 29 6.19 -11.46 13.74
N ILE A 30 6.65 -12.62 14.22
CA ILE A 30 7.94 -13.17 13.81
C ILE A 30 7.73 -14.61 13.36
N ILE A 31 8.20 -14.90 12.15
CA ILE A 31 8.41 -16.26 11.65
C ILE A 31 9.90 -16.43 11.41
N GLN A 32 10.52 -17.41 12.07
CA GLN A 32 11.96 -17.58 12.03
C GLN A 32 12.32 -19.03 11.67
N TRP A 33 13.00 -19.22 10.55
CA TRP A 33 13.50 -20.51 10.07
C TRP A 33 14.99 -20.67 10.37
N TYR A 34 15.38 -21.87 10.80
CA TYR A 34 16.78 -22.21 11.03
C TYR A 34 17.33 -23.01 9.87
N LEU A 35 18.37 -22.48 9.23
CA LEU A 35 19.08 -23.18 8.15
C LEU A 35 20.08 -24.18 8.73
N ASP A 36 20.72 -23.79 9.84
CA ASP A 36 21.63 -24.59 10.66
C ASP A 36 21.63 -24.03 12.11
N LYS A 37 22.53 -24.52 12.98
CA LYS A 37 22.62 -24.10 14.39
C LYS A 37 23.03 -22.64 14.60
N GLN A 38 23.64 -22.02 13.60
CA GLN A 38 24.21 -20.67 13.67
C GLN A 38 23.49 -19.70 12.74
N THR A 39 22.85 -20.18 11.67
CA THR A 39 22.25 -19.35 10.62
C THR A 39 20.74 -19.47 10.60
N ARG A 40 20.07 -18.31 10.57
CA ARG A 40 18.60 -18.21 10.47
C ARG A 40 18.17 -17.20 9.41
N ILE A 41 16.98 -17.44 8.86
CA ILE A 41 16.20 -16.43 8.13
C ILE A 41 14.98 -16.09 8.96
N ARG A 42 14.71 -14.79 9.12
CA ARG A 42 13.59 -14.27 9.88
C ARG A 42 12.74 -13.39 8.97
N LEU A 43 11.43 -13.55 9.06
CA LEU A 43 10.44 -12.60 8.59
C LEU A 43 9.80 -11.91 9.80
N GLU A 44 9.94 -10.59 9.87
CA GLU A 44 9.21 -9.74 10.81
C GLU A 44 8.04 -9.07 10.08
N ILE A 45 6.85 -9.17 10.66
CA ILE A 45 5.61 -8.61 10.12
C ILE A 45 5.14 -7.53 11.09
N TRP A 46 5.13 -6.30 10.62
CA TRP A 46 4.65 -5.14 11.37
C TRP A 46 3.29 -4.71 10.83
N LYS A 47 2.31 -4.52 11.72
CA LYS A 47 1.03 -3.93 11.36
C LYS A 47 1.19 -2.41 11.33
N GLU A 48 1.18 -1.84 10.13
CA GLU A 48 1.20 -0.40 9.90
C GLU A 48 -0.26 0.11 9.81
N PRO A 49 -0.55 1.42 9.92
CA PRO A 49 -1.93 1.92 9.91
C PRO A 49 -2.72 1.59 8.63
N THR A 50 -2.02 1.38 7.51
CA THR A 50 -2.61 1.15 6.17
C THR A 50 -2.33 -0.25 5.62
N GLY A 51 -1.62 -1.12 6.34
CA GLY A 51 -1.25 -2.43 5.83
C GLY A 51 -0.25 -3.18 6.70
N TYR A 52 0.63 -3.95 6.05
CA TYR A 52 1.70 -4.69 6.70
C TYR A 52 3.04 -4.39 6.05
N ARG A 53 4.05 -4.24 6.89
CA ARG A 53 5.45 -4.18 6.48
C ARG A 53 6.12 -5.52 6.75
N HIS A 54 6.73 -6.11 5.73
CA HIS A 54 7.45 -7.37 5.80
C HIS A 54 8.96 -7.10 5.74
N LEU A 55 9.68 -7.42 6.80
CA LEU A 55 11.14 -7.28 6.87
C LEU A 55 11.79 -8.67 6.92
N TRP A 56 12.53 -9.00 5.87
CA TRP A 56 13.32 -10.22 5.82
C TRP A 56 14.74 -9.95 6.27
N THR A 57 15.24 -10.75 7.22
CA THR A 57 16.63 -10.69 7.68
C THR A 57 17.27 -12.07 7.69
N LYS A 58 18.56 -12.11 7.35
CA LYS A 58 19.44 -13.27 7.57
C LYS A 58 20.37 -12.92 8.72
N THR A 59 20.37 -13.74 9.77
CA THR A 59 21.30 -13.59 10.90
C THR A 59 22.23 -14.80 10.97
N LYS A 60 23.53 -14.56 11.17
CA LYS A 60 24.50 -15.58 11.57
C LYS A 60 24.98 -15.28 12.99
N LYS A 61 24.94 -16.29 13.87
CA LYS A 61 25.33 -16.19 15.28
C LYS A 61 26.52 -17.07 15.59
N GLU A 62 27.57 -16.49 16.17
CA GLU A 62 28.75 -17.22 16.66
C GLU A 62 28.78 -17.19 18.20
N LYS A 63 28.73 -18.37 18.84
CA LYS A 63 28.78 -18.50 20.32
C LYS A 63 30.24 -18.35 20.77
N ASN A 64 30.56 -17.25 21.47
CA ASN A 64 31.92 -17.00 21.99
C ASN A 64 32.03 -17.38 23.49
N GLN A 65 31.10 -16.93 24.35
CA GLN A 65 30.90 -17.34 25.76
C GLN A 65 29.64 -16.66 26.32
N SER A 66 28.68 -17.40 26.92
CA SER A 66 27.46 -16.81 27.52
C SER A 66 27.82 -15.81 28.63
N PRO A 67 27.26 -14.58 28.67
CA PRO A 67 26.10 -14.07 27.91
C PRO A 67 26.43 -13.37 26.58
N ASN A 68 27.70 -13.25 26.19
CA ASN A 68 28.13 -12.50 24.99
C ASN A 68 27.93 -13.32 23.70
N ARG A 69 27.29 -12.69 22.70
CA ARG A 69 27.08 -13.29 21.37
C ARG A 69 27.53 -12.33 20.27
N ILE A 70 28.16 -12.85 19.23
CA ILE A 70 28.46 -12.08 18.01
C ILE A 70 27.37 -12.39 17.00
N GLU A 71 26.63 -11.37 16.58
CA GLU A 71 25.59 -11.48 15.56
C GLU A 71 25.96 -10.65 14.33
N GLU A 72 25.84 -11.28 13.16
CA GLU A 72 25.90 -10.61 11.86
C GLU A 72 24.52 -10.66 11.21
N GLU A 73 23.89 -9.49 11.02
CA GLU A 73 22.58 -9.36 10.40
C GLU A 73 22.63 -8.61 9.06
N VAL A 74 21.83 -9.08 8.10
CA VAL A 74 21.63 -8.51 6.77
C VAL A 74 20.15 -8.51 6.39
N SER A 75 19.66 -7.42 5.82
CA SER A 75 18.31 -7.31 5.24
C SER A 75 18.27 -7.95 3.86
N LEU A 76 17.27 -8.79 3.61
CA LEU A 76 17.03 -9.45 2.33
C LEU A 76 15.81 -8.82 1.63
N ALA A 77 15.90 -8.63 0.32
CA ALA A 77 14.72 -8.39 -0.50
C ALA A 77 13.90 -9.69 -0.62
N PRO A 78 12.57 -9.63 -0.79
CA PRO A 78 11.73 -10.83 -0.91
C PRO A 78 12.20 -11.82 -1.99
N GLU A 79 12.77 -11.32 -3.08
CA GLU A 79 13.26 -12.13 -4.21
C GLU A 79 14.57 -12.85 -3.92
N GLU A 80 15.30 -12.43 -2.88
CA GLU A 80 16.54 -13.08 -2.41
C GLU A 80 16.24 -14.30 -1.50
N VAL A 81 14.96 -14.51 -1.14
CA VAL A 81 14.50 -15.59 -0.27
C VAL A 81 13.96 -16.76 -1.10
N ASP A 82 14.61 -17.91 -1.01
CA ASP A 82 14.10 -19.15 -1.59
C ASP A 82 13.03 -19.76 -0.68
N ILE A 83 11.77 -19.41 -0.96
CA ILE A 83 10.60 -19.90 -0.22
C ILE A 83 10.55 -21.44 -0.22
N ARG A 84 10.97 -22.12 -1.30
CA ARG A 84 10.92 -23.59 -1.38
C ARG A 84 11.94 -24.26 -0.46
N ASP A 85 13.12 -23.67 -0.30
CA ASP A 85 14.11 -24.18 0.65
C ASP A 85 13.61 -24.05 2.10
N LEU A 86 12.88 -22.97 2.41
CA LEU A 86 12.37 -22.69 3.76
C LEU A 86 11.24 -23.63 4.22
N GLU A 87 10.40 -24.13 3.31
CA GLU A 87 9.23 -24.98 3.65
C GLU A 87 9.61 -26.24 4.46
N ASN A 88 10.84 -26.74 4.28
CA ASN A 88 11.31 -27.95 4.97
C ASN A 88 12.21 -27.66 6.18
N LYS A 89 12.41 -26.40 6.58
CA LYS A 89 13.28 -26.03 7.70
C LYS A 89 12.51 -25.98 9.03
N PRO A 90 13.14 -26.30 10.17
CA PRO A 90 12.53 -26.09 11.47
C PRO A 90 12.33 -24.58 11.72
N LEU A 91 11.18 -24.22 12.28
CA LEU A 91 10.78 -22.83 12.46
C LEU A 91 10.19 -22.55 13.84
N VAL A 92 10.15 -21.26 14.19
CA VAL A 92 9.47 -20.70 15.36
C VAL A 92 8.54 -19.57 14.92
N ILE A 93 7.31 -19.60 15.43
CA ILE A 93 6.31 -18.54 15.22
C ILE A 93 5.96 -17.90 16.56
N LYS A 94 6.02 -16.57 16.62
CA LYS A 94 5.70 -15.81 17.84
C LYS A 94 5.18 -14.41 17.54
N ILE A 95 4.47 -13.83 18.51
CA ILE A 95 4.22 -12.39 18.59
C ILE A 95 5.20 -11.82 19.61
N ARG A 96 5.99 -10.84 19.19
CA ARG A 96 6.91 -10.11 20.06
C ARG A 96 6.26 -8.79 20.46
N TYR A 97 6.25 -8.52 21.76
CA TYR A 97 5.75 -7.31 22.38
C TYR A 97 6.93 -6.50 22.92
N PHE A 98 6.99 -5.22 22.57
CA PHE A 98 8.04 -4.31 23.02
C PHE A 98 7.53 -3.50 24.21
N LEU A 99 8.11 -3.70 25.39
CA LEU A 99 7.83 -2.88 26.57
C LEU A 99 8.73 -1.64 26.57
N ASN A 100 9.99 -1.82 26.17
CA ASN A 100 10.97 -0.77 25.96
C ASN A 100 11.81 -1.09 24.72
N GLU A 101 11.84 -0.19 23.73
CA GLU A 101 12.60 -0.36 22.48
C GLU A 101 14.02 0.20 22.58
N SER A 102 14.28 1.09 23.55
CA SER A 102 15.62 1.64 23.79
C SER A 102 16.39 0.74 24.74
N HIS A 103 17.71 0.64 24.59
CA HIS A 103 18.51 -0.14 25.52
C HIS A 103 18.40 0.41 26.97
N PRO A 104 18.20 -0.46 28.00
CA PRO A 104 17.96 -1.91 27.92
C PRO A 104 16.64 -2.23 27.20
N GLU A 105 16.71 -2.96 26.09
CA GLU A 105 15.53 -3.33 25.32
C GLU A 105 14.80 -4.42 26.12
N VAL A 106 13.50 -4.26 26.32
CA VAL A 106 12.69 -5.20 27.10
C VAL A 106 11.56 -5.70 26.22
N ILE A 107 11.62 -6.98 25.89
CA ILE A 107 10.71 -7.65 24.97
C ILE A 107 10.03 -8.83 25.63
N VAL A 108 8.83 -9.15 25.18
CA VAL A 108 8.07 -10.32 25.61
C VAL A 108 7.62 -11.11 24.39
N ASP A 109 7.97 -12.39 24.34
CA ASP A 109 7.63 -13.29 23.25
C ASP A 109 6.47 -14.22 23.65
N ARG A 110 5.41 -14.19 22.84
CA ARG A 110 4.28 -15.13 22.89
C ARG A 110 4.39 -16.12 21.74
N PHE A 111 4.77 -17.35 22.03
CA PHE A 111 4.86 -18.42 21.02
C PHE A 111 3.48 -18.87 20.57
N LEU A 112 3.33 -19.14 19.26
CA LEU A 112 2.04 -19.50 18.66
C LEU A 112 1.95 -20.98 18.26
N MET A 113 3.02 -21.77 18.43
CA MET A 113 3.05 -23.18 18.02
C MET A 113 2.35 -24.09 19.05
N LYS A 114 1.58 -25.08 18.55
CA LYS A 114 0.69 -25.97 19.32
C LYS A 114 1.30 -26.73 20.51
N ASN A 115 2.62 -26.86 20.58
CA ASN A 115 3.33 -27.60 21.63
C ASN A 115 4.32 -26.70 22.40
N SER A 116 4.02 -25.40 22.50
CA SER A 116 4.73 -24.46 23.37
C SER A 116 3.94 -24.25 24.66
N ASP A 117 3.92 -25.27 25.54
CA ASP A 117 3.41 -25.11 26.92
C ASP A 117 4.33 -24.20 27.78
N LYS A 118 5.32 -23.58 27.15
CA LYS A 118 6.22 -22.60 27.74
C LYS A 118 5.52 -21.25 27.57
N GLY A 119 5.02 -20.69 28.67
CA GLY A 119 4.30 -19.41 28.70
C GLY A 119 5.09 -18.23 28.13
N LEU A 120 4.68 -17.00 28.42
CA LEU A 120 5.40 -15.82 27.92
C LEU A 120 6.87 -15.79 28.41
N LEU A 121 7.80 -15.50 27.48
CA LEU A 121 9.20 -15.27 27.80
C LEU A 121 9.53 -13.79 27.69
N CYS A 122 10.06 -13.20 28.75
CA CYS A 122 10.61 -11.84 28.72
C CYS A 122 12.13 -11.90 28.53
N GLU A 123 12.64 -11.11 27.59
CA GLU A 123 14.06 -11.00 27.28
C GLU A 123 14.47 -9.52 27.45
N ILE A 124 15.60 -9.31 28.14
CA ILE A 124 16.21 -7.99 28.32
C ILE A 124 17.54 -8.00 27.56
N GLU A 125 17.68 -7.12 26.57
CA GLU A 125 18.86 -7.00 25.71
C GLU A 125 19.61 -5.68 25.96
N LEU A 126 20.90 -5.79 26.27
CA LEU A 126 21.82 -4.67 26.46
C LEU A 126 22.74 -4.50 25.25
N SER A 127 23.07 -3.26 24.94
CA SER A 127 24.18 -2.93 24.03
C SER A 127 25.54 -3.06 24.72
N GLU A 128 26.62 -3.02 23.93
CA GLU A 128 28.00 -3.03 24.46
C GLU A 128 28.27 -1.91 25.48
N ASP A 129 27.63 -0.76 25.30
CA ASP A 129 27.82 0.45 26.10
C ASP A 129 26.98 0.46 27.40
N ASP A 130 26.07 -0.50 27.58
CA ASP A 130 25.19 -0.54 28.74
C ASP A 130 25.83 -1.20 29.97
N SER A 131 25.54 -0.60 31.13
CA SER A 131 25.98 -1.10 32.44
C SER A 131 25.04 -2.18 33.01
N GLU A 132 25.57 -3.00 33.92
CA GLU A 132 24.76 -3.97 34.68
C GLU A 132 23.66 -3.29 35.53
N ASP A 133 23.86 -2.01 35.91
CA ASP A 133 22.85 -1.23 36.63
C ASP A 133 21.60 -0.97 35.76
N SER A 134 21.77 -0.84 34.44
CA SER A 134 20.66 -0.74 33.48
C SER A 134 19.79 -2.00 33.56
N PHE A 135 20.41 -3.17 33.74
CA PHE A 135 19.74 -4.45 33.88
C PHE A 135 18.86 -4.50 35.14
N ASN A 136 19.44 -4.13 36.29
CA ASN A 136 18.74 -4.13 37.57
C ASN A 136 17.58 -3.13 37.61
N LYS A 137 17.72 -1.99 36.93
CA LYS A 137 16.65 -1.00 36.80
C LYS A 137 15.47 -1.57 36.01
N ALA A 138 15.73 -2.23 34.88
CA ALA A 138 14.69 -2.87 34.06
C ALA A 138 13.97 -4.00 34.82
N ILE A 139 14.71 -4.87 35.53
CA ILE A 139 14.10 -5.89 36.39
C ILE A 139 13.11 -5.27 37.38
N LYS A 140 13.53 -4.21 38.07
CA LYS A 140 12.72 -3.57 39.12
C LYS A 140 11.51 -2.84 38.53
N GLU A 141 11.68 -2.15 37.41
CA GLU A 141 10.62 -1.40 36.73
C GLU A 141 9.49 -2.33 36.24
N PHE A 142 9.86 -3.48 35.67
CA PHE A 142 8.89 -4.44 35.14
C PHE A 142 8.49 -5.54 36.14
N GLY A 143 9.06 -5.54 37.36
CA GLY A 143 8.69 -6.49 38.41
C GLY A 143 9.08 -7.95 38.10
N LEU A 144 10.23 -8.14 37.44
CA LEU A 144 10.75 -9.47 37.11
C LEU A 144 11.43 -10.09 38.34
N ASP A 145 11.27 -11.40 38.53
CA ASP A 145 11.87 -12.13 39.66
C ASP A 145 13.05 -12.97 39.16
N ALA A 146 14.17 -12.91 39.88
CA ALA A 146 15.36 -13.71 39.61
C ALA A 146 15.09 -15.22 39.69
N VAL A 147 14.10 -15.65 40.48
CA VAL A 147 13.69 -17.06 40.57
C VAL A 147 13.15 -17.60 39.24
N ASN A 148 12.62 -16.73 38.38
CA ASN A 148 12.08 -17.10 37.07
C ASN A 148 13.09 -16.91 35.93
N GLU A 149 14.36 -16.63 36.24
CA GLU A 149 15.39 -16.47 35.24
C GLU A 149 15.77 -17.83 34.60
N VAL A 150 15.71 -17.88 33.28
CA VAL A 150 16.03 -19.06 32.45
C VAL A 150 17.20 -18.81 31.49
N THR A 151 17.99 -17.76 31.75
CA THR A 151 19.18 -17.42 30.95
C THR A 151 20.14 -18.61 30.87
N GLY A 152 20.59 -18.95 29.66
CA GLY A 152 21.52 -20.06 29.42
C GLY A 152 20.89 -21.46 29.51
N ASN A 153 19.60 -21.59 29.81
CA ASN A 153 18.91 -22.87 29.77
C ASN A 153 18.60 -23.27 28.31
N PRO A 154 19.16 -24.38 27.78
CA PRO A 154 18.95 -24.80 26.39
C PRO A 154 17.47 -24.98 26.02
N GLU A 155 16.63 -25.35 26.98
CA GLU A 155 15.20 -25.57 26.78
C GLU A 155 14.43 -24.32 26.33
N TYR A 156 14.94 -23.12 26.62
CA TYR A 156 14.32 -21.85 26.27
C TYR A 156 15.11 -21.11 25.19
N GLU A 157 16.10 -21.77 24.56
CA GLU A 157 16.75 -21.26 23.36
C GLU A 157 15.83 -21.46 22.14
N ASN A 158 15.63 -20.41 21.34
CA ASN A 158 14.73 -20.45 20.18
C ASN A 158 15.10 -21.56 19.16
N GLU A 159 16.36 -21.99 19.08
CA GLU A 159 16.79 -23.10 18.20
C GLU A 159 16.15 -24.42 18.65
N ASN A 160 16.10 -24.68 19.96
CA ASN A 160 15.53 -25.90 20.53
C ASN A 160 14.00 -25.86 20.60
N LEU A 161 13.41 -24.67 20.51
CA LEU A 161 11.97 -24.50 20.36
C LEU A 161 11.49 -24.72 18.91
N ALA A 162 12.40 -24.63 17.93
CA ALA A 162 12.07 -24.74 16.52
C ALA A 162 11.61 -26.15 16.16
N LYS A 163 10.51 -26.25 15.40
CA LYS A 163 9.93 -27.53 14.96
C LYS A 163 9.57 -27.45 13.49
N HIS A 164 9.50 -28.62 12.84
CA HIS A 164 8.94 -28.70 11.50
C HIS A 164 7.43 -28.51 11.57
N GLU A 165 6.90 -27.73 10.64
CA GLU A 165 5.48 -27.48 10.50
C GLU A 165 5.05 -27.77 9.06
N GLU A 166 4.09 -28.66 8.88
CA GLU A 166 3.53 -29.03 7.57
C GLU A 166 2.51 -27.97 7.10
N ALA A 167 2.98 -26.73 6.91
CA ALA A 167 2.16 -25.63 6.42
C ALA A 167 2.91 -24.83 5.34
N LYS A 168 2.17 -24.39 4.32
CA LYS A 168 2.73 -23.48 3.32
C LYS A 168 3.10 -22.15 3.98
N ILE A 169 4.23 -21.57 3.58
CA ILE A 169 4.72 -20.30 4.15
C ILE A 169 3.69 -19.18 4.01
N SER A 170 2.98 -19.12 2.88
CA SER A 170 1.90 -18.12 2.68
C SER A 170 0.80 -18.22 3.74
N SER A 171 0.43 -19.43 4.16
CA SER A 171 -0.58 -19.65 5.20
C SER A 171 -0.06 -19.29 6.59
N LEU A 172 1.25 -19.48 6.85
CA LEU A 172 1.88 -19.04 8.10
C LEU A 172 1.93 -17.51 8.19
N ILE A 173 2.26 -16.83 7.08
CA ILE A 173 2.24 -15.37 6.99
C ILE A 173 0.84 -14.85 7.28
N GLU A 174 -0.18 -15.37 6.58
CA GLU A 174 -1.58 -14.96 6.80
C GLU A 174 -2.02 -15.21 8.25
N PHE A 175 -1.63 -16.34 8.84
CA PHE A 175 -1.92 -16.65 10.25
C PHE A 175 -1.35 -15.61 11.21
N VAL A 176 -0.10 -15.19 11.00
CA VAL A 176 0.56 -14.18 11.83
C VAL A 176 -0.02 -12.78 11.60
N GLU A 177 -0.33 -12.41 10.35
CA GLU A 177 -1.02 -11.15 10.03
C GLU A 177 -2.37 -11.06 10.75
N ASN A 178 -3.16 -12.13 10.73
CA ASN A 178 -4.44 -12.18 11.43
C ASN A 178 -4.30 -12.06 12.96
N GLN A 179 -3.24 -12.61 13.56
CA GLN A 179 -2.94 -12.42 14.98
C GLN A 179 -2.57 -10.97 15.32
N LEU A 180 -1.96 -10.24 14.38
CA LEU A 180 -1.59 -8.84 14.59
C LEU A 180 -2.81 -7.91 14.54
N LYS A 181 -3.86 -8.26 13.79
CA LYS A 181 -5.10 -7.47 13.69
C LYS A 181 -5.71 -7.16 15.05
N GLY A 182 -5.62 -8.11 15.99
CA GLY A 182 -6.13 -7.99 17.34
C GLY A 182 -7.50 -8.62 17.50
N LYS A 183 -8.28 -8.08 18.44
CA LYS A 183 -9.61 -8.58 18.76
C LYS A 183 -10.55 -8.47 17.56
N THR A 184 -11.30 -9.54 17.32
CA THR A 184 -12.12 -9.72 16.14
C THR A 184 -13.57 -10.00 16.52
N THR A 185 -14.48 -9.23 15.96
CA THR A 185 -15.92 -9.48 15.99
C THR A 185 -16.34 -10.28 14.75
N VAL A 186 -16.96 -11.44 14.96
CA VAL A 186 -17.48 -12.28 13.88
C VAL A 186 -18.98 -12.07 13.76
N VAL A 187 -19.41 -11.48 12.66
CA VAL A 187 -20.81 -11.37 12.25
C VAL A 187 -21.21 -12.63 11.50
N MET A 188 -22.30 -13.26 11.90
CA MET A 188 -22.78 -14.49 11.26
C MET A 188 -24.31 -14.54 11.24
N LEU A 189 -24.85 -15.36 10.34
CA LEU A 189 -26.28 -15.62 10.26
C LEU A 189 -26.64 -16.90 11.03
N GLN A 190 -27.79 -16.95 11.69
CA GLN A 190 -28.25 -18.14 12.39
C GLN A 190 -28.75 -19.20 11.39
N GLY A 191 -28.11 -20.38 11.37
CA GLY A 191 -28.54 -21.56 10.62
C GLY A 191 -29.27 -22.59 11.48
N THR A 192 -29.78 -23.64 10.84
CA THR A 192 -30.56 -24.72 11.49
C THR A 192 -29.83 -26.06 11.55
N SER A 193 -28.54 -26.06 11.22
CA SER A 193 -27.73 -27.27 11.04
C SER A 193 -27.61 -28.12 12.31
N LEU A 194 -27.64 -27.47 13.48
CA LEU A 194 -27.62 -28.13 14.80
C LEU A 194 -28.78 -29.11 14.98
N PHE A 195 -29.98 -28.74 14.57
CA PHE A 195 -31.18 -29.57 14.70
C PHE A 195 -31.19 -30.77 13.74
N GLY A 196 -30.41 -30.72 12.67
CA GLY A 196 -30.28 -31.81 11.69
C GLY A 196 -29.38 -32.96 12.14
N LYS A 197 -28.67 -32.83 13.28
CA LYS A 197 -27.70 -33.83 13.76
C LYS A 197 -28.37 -35.01 14.44
N LYS A 198 -27.60 -36.10 14.58
CA LYS A 198 -28.05 -37.34 15.24
C LYS A 198 -27.77 -37.22 16.74
N TYR A 199 -28.83 -37.23 17.55
CA TYR A 199 -28.74 -37.26 19.01
C TYR A 199 -29.44 -38.51 19.57
N GLN A 200 -28.96 -39.02 20.68
CA GLN A 200 -29.58 -40.14 21.41
C GLN A 200 -29.35 -40.01 22.91
N SER A 201 -30.22 -40.64 23.70
CA SER A 201 -29.98 -40.82 25.14
C SER A 201 -29.03 -42.01 25.35
N LYS A 202 -27.96 -41.81 26.11
CA LYS A 202 -26.93 -42.83 26.36
C LYS A 202 -27.47 -44.05 27.12
N SER A 203 -28.37 -43.84 28.07
CA SER A 203 -28.95 -44.90 28.90
C SER A 203 -30.00 -45.74 28.16
N THR A 204 -30.76 -45.12 27.24
CA THR A 204 -31.88 -45.79 26.56
C THR A 204 -31.58 -46.17 25.10
N GLY A 205 -30.50 -45.63 24.51
CA GLY A 205 -30.21 -45.74 23.08
C GLY A 205 -31.26 -45.08 22.18
N LYS A 206 -32.25 -44.39 22.75
CA LYS A 206 -33.36 -43.81 22.01
C LYS A 206 -32.90 -42.56 21.28
N ARG A 207 -33.14 -42.52 19.96
CA ARG A 207 -32.89 -41.34 19.14
C ARG A 207 -33.76 -40.17 19.60
N ILE A 208 -33.13 -39.03 19.85
CA ILE A 208 -33.76 -37.76 20.21
C ILE A 208 -33.72 -36.85 18.99
N LYS A 209 -34.87 -36.26 18.64
CA LYS A 209 -34.97 -35.21 17.62
C LYS A 209 -35.22 -33.89 18.34
N ILE A 210 -34.25 -32.98 18.30
CA ILE A 210 -34.35 -31.67 18.95
C ILE A 210 -35.42 -30.80 18.27
N SER A 211 -35.53 -30.85 16.94
CA SER A 211 -36.67 -30.30 16.21
C SER A 211 -37.42 -31.35 15.41
N ASN A 212 -38.74 -31.17 15.34
CA ASN A 212 -39.62 -32.01 14.54
C ASN A 212 -40.14 -31.23 13.33
N ARG A 213 -39.68 -31.59 12.13
CA ARG A 213 -40.08 -30.96 10.86
C ARG A 213 -41.57 -31.07 10.55
N VAL A 214 -42.30 -32.03 11.14
CA VAL A 214 -43.73 -32.21 10.87
C VAL A 214 -44.58 -31.33 11.79
N THR A 215 -44.32 -31.38 13.09
CA THR A 215 -45.07 -30.60 14.09
C THR A 215 -44.53 -29.18 14.27
N HIS A 216 -43.42 -28.85 13.61
CA HIS A 216 -42.61 -27.64 13.77
C HIS A 216 -42.02 -27.44 15.17
N LYS A 217 -42.55 -28.13 16.22
CA LYS A 217 -42.06 -28.15 17.60
C LYS A 217 -40.55 -28.41 17.73
N VAL A 218 -39.87 -27.49 18.39
CA VAL A 218 -38.50 -27.58 18.92
C VAL A 218 -38.58 -27.85 20.43
N LEU A 219 -37.77 -28.77 20.93
CA LEU A 219 -37.68 -29.05 22.37
C LEU A 219 -36.95 -27.89 23.07
N SER A 220 -37.40 -27.52 24.26
CA SER A 220 -36.65 -26.66 25.18
C SER A 220 -35.54 -27.43 25.89
N LEU A 221 -34.57 -26.73 26.47
CA LEU A 221 -33.44 -27.35 27.18
C LEU A 221 -33.87 -28.29 28.32
N HIS A 222 -34.98 -27.96 29.00
CA HIS A 222 -35.52 -28.76 30.10
C HIS A 222 -36.22 -30.05 29.63
N GLU A 223 -36.61 -30.13 28.36
CA GLU A 223 -37.22 -31.34 27.78
C GLU A 223 -36.17 -32.35 27.27
N LEU A 224 -34.88 -31.99 27.28
CA LEU A 224 -33.80 -32.87 26.86
C LEU A 224 -33.31 -33.77 28.00
N PRO A 225 -32.95 -35.04 27.72
CA PRO A 225 -32.39 -35.92 28.74
C PRO A 225 -30.96 -35.51 29.11
N GLU A 226 -30.61 -35.59 30.41
CA GLU A 226 -29.29 -35.19 30.90
C GLU A 226 -28.13 -36.03 30.33
N ASP A 227 -28.45 -37.25 29.86
CA ASP A 227 -27.50 -38.18 29.26
C ASP A 227 -27.43 -38.10 27.72
N LEU A 228 -27.85 -36.96 27.15
CA LEU A 228 -27.85 -36.73 25.70
C LEU A 228 -26.43 -36.77 25.12
N VAL A 229 -26.26 -37.58 24.08
CA VAL A 229 -25.03 -37.64 23.26
C VAL A 229 -25.30 -37.24 21.81
N TYR A 230 -24.35 -36.52 21.23
CA TYR A 230 -24.22 -36.28 19.79
C TYR A 230 -23.48 -37.46 19.16
N VAL A 231 -24.09 -38.07 18.14
CA VAL A 231 -23.50 -39.19 17.38
C VAL A 231 -22.80 -38.64 16.14
N LYS A 232 -21.47 -38.62 16.19
CA LYS A 232 -20.59 -38.20 15.10
C LYS A 232 -20.15 -39.40 14.28
N GLU A 233 -20.26 -39.33 12.96
CA GLU A 233 -19.66 -40.32 12.05
C GLU A 233 -18.28 -39.83 11.62
N ASP A 234 -17.24 -40.61 11.92
CA ASP A 234 -15.86 -40.30 11.54
C ASP A 234 -15.17 -41.56 10.97
N ASN A 235 -14.71 -41.50 9.72
CA ASN A 235 -14.07 -42.60 8.99
C ASN A 235 -14.83 -43.95 9.08
N GLY A 236 -16.18 -43.91 9.03
CA GLY A 236 -17.03 -45.10 9.09
C GLY A 236 -17.28 -45.64 10.50
N LYS A 237 -16.79 -44.97 11.56
CA LYS A 237 -17.09 -45.30 12.96
C LYS A 237 -18.02 -44.26 13.57
N SER A 238 -19.00 -44.71 14.35
CA SER A 238 -19.87 -43.84 15.14
C SER A 238 -19.23 -43.57 16.50
N ILE A 239 -19.05 -42.28 16.83
CA ILE A 239 -18.51 -41.80 18.09
C ILE A 239 -19.64 -41.09 18.84
N GLU A 240 -19.87 -41.48 20.09
CA GLU A 240 -20.88 -40.86 20.96
C GLU A 240 -20.22 -39.82 21.86
N LEU A 241 -20.59 -38.56 21.71
CA LEU A 241 -20.01 -37.44 22.43
C LEU A 241 -21.07 -36.80 23.34
N PRO A 242 -20.85 -36.70 24.67
CA PRO A 242 -21.77 -36.00 25.58
C PRO A 242 -21.96 -34.55 25.16
N ILE A 243 -23.20 -34.05 25.14
CA ILE A 243 -23.48 -32.67 24.69
C ILE A 243 -24.36 -31.87 25.66
N TYR A 244 -25.19 -32.54 26.47
CA TYR A 244 -26.19 -31.87 27.33
C TYR A 244 -25.60 -30.74 28.19
N ASN A 245 -24.49 -31.02 28.89
CA ASN A 245 -23.85 -30.06 29.79
C ASN A 245 -23.33 -28.81 29.06
N TYR A 246 -23.02 -28.91 27.77
CA TYR A 246 -22.50 -27.77 26.99
C TYR A 246 -23.59 -26.82 26.49
N PHE A 247 -24.87 -27.19 26.64
CA PHE A 247 -25.99 -26.25 26.49
C PHE A 247 -26.19 -25.39 27.75
N GLN A 248 -25.48 -25.65 28.84
CA GLN A 248 -25.47 -24.81 30.04
C GLN A 248 -24.20 -23.96 30.07
N GLN A 249 -24.29 -22.71 30.52
CA GLN A 249 -23.14 -21.81 30.60
C GLN A 249 -22.07 -22.32 31.60
N ASN A 250 -20.80 -21.92 31.37
CA ASN A 250 -19.63 -22.21 32.21
C ASN A 250 -19.14 -23.67 32.17
N ASN A 251 -19.35 -24.38 31.07
CA ASN A 251 -18.86 -25.75 30.85
C ASN A 251 -17.91 -25.79 29.64
N PRO A 252 -16.64 -25.36 29.77
CA PRO A 252 -15.72 -25.27 28.64
C PRO A 252 -15.39 -26.65 28.04
N PHE A 253 -15.22 -26.70 26.71
CA PHE A 253 -14.87 -27.95 26.01
C PHE A 253 -14.06 -27.72 24.74
N ASN A 254 -13.32 -28.74 24.31
CA ASN A 254 -12.54 -28.68 23.08
C ASN A 254 -13.43 -28.95 21.86
N TYR A 255 -13.84 -27.88 21.16
CA TYR A 255 -14.68 -28.02 19.97
C TYR A 255 -14.04 -28.84 18.84
N GLY A 256 -12.71 -28.97 18.79
CA GLY A 256 -12.04 -29.80 17.77
C GLY A 256 -12.55 -31.25 17.74
N GLU A 257 -12.93 -31.81 18.90
CA GLU A 257 -13.51 -33.16 19.01
C GLU A 257 -14.96 -33.19 18.47
N TYR A 258 -15.70 -32.10 18.65
CA TYR A 258 -17.08 -31.91 18.24
C TYR A 258 -17.24 -31.33 16.83
N TYR A 259 -16.13 -31.07 16.12
CA TYR A 259 -16.13 -30.49 14.78
C TYR A 259 -17.11 -31.21 13.86
N GLY A 260 -17.97 -30.43 13.18
CA GLY A 260 -19.11 -30.92 12.41
C GLY A 260 -20.46 -30.84 13.13
N LEU A 261 -20.51 -30.33 14.37
CA LEU A 261 -21.74 -30.19 15.15
C LEU A 261 -22.73 -29.17 14.54
N CYS A 262 -22.25 -27.97 14.20
CA CYS A 262 -23.04 -27.00 13.45
C CYS A 262 -22.13 -26.05 12.65
N ALA A 263 -22.70 -25.37 11.65
CA ALA A 263 -21.96 -24.51 10.74
C ALA A 263 -21.30 -23.33 11.45
N GLU A 264 -21.99 -22.73 12.41
CA GLU A 264 -21.56 -21.55 13.18
C GLU A 264 -20.29 -21.84 13.98
N LEU A 265 -20.30 -22.89 14.80
CA LEU A 265 -19.13 -23.29 15.57
C LEU A 265 -17.99 -23.81 14.67
N ASP A 266 -18.31 -24.47 13.55
CA ASP A 266 -17.29 -24.90 12.58
C ASP A 266 -16.58 -23.71 11.94
N SER A 267 -17.32 -22.67 11.55
CA SER A 267 -16.74 -21.44 10.99
C SER A 267 -15.88 -20.73 12.02
N LEU A 268 -16.37 -20.53 13.25
CA LEU A 268 -15.59 -19.92 14.34
C LEU A 268 -14.29 -20.68 14.60
N TYR A 269 -14.34 -22.01 14.63
CA TYR A 269 -13.16 -22.86 14.80
C TYR A 269 -12.15 -22.70 13.65
N LEU A 270 -12.62 -22.62 12.41
CA LEU A 270 -11.75 -22.42 11.25
C LEU A 270 -11.17 -20.99 11.22
N ILE A 271 -11.96 -19.98 11.56
CA ILE A 271 -11.52 -18.58 11.68
C ILE A 271 -10.42 -18.45 12.76
N GLN A 272 -10.60 -19.08 13.91
CA GLN A 272 -9.57 -19.11 14.96
C GLN A 272 -8.29 -19.82 14.47
N LYS A 273 -8.42 -20.89 13.67
CA LYS A 273 -7.27 -21.57 13.03
C LYS A 273 -6.56 -20.74 11.97
N LEU A 274 -7.25 -19.77 11.36
CA LEU A 274 -6.62 -18.77 10.49
C LEU A 274 -5.87 -17.70 11.26
N GLY A 275 -5.86 -17.74 12.60
CA GLY A 275 -5.08 -16.83 13.43
C GLY A 275 -5.87 -15.62 13.93
N TYR A 276 -7.19 -15.57 13.78
CA TYR A 276 -7.97 -14.47 14.35
C TYR A 276 -8.23 -14.67 15.85
N GLU A 277 -8.05 -13.59 16.64
CA GLU A 277 -8.39 -13.56 18.06
C GLU A 277 -9.85 -13.11 18.21
N ILE A 278 -10.76 -14.07 18.16
CA ILE A 278 -12.21 -13.81 18.26
C ILE A 278 -12.53 -13.37 19.69
N ASP A 279 -13.19 -12.22 19.84
CA ASP A 279 -13.64 -11.72 21.14
C ASP A 279 -15.17 -11.73 21.27
N GLU A 280 -15.88 -11.58 20.16
CA GLU A 280 -17.32 -11.41 20.10
C GLU A 280 -17.92 -12.05 18.84
N ALA A 281 -19.10 -12.65 18.98
CA ALA A 281 -19.92 -13.14 17.87
C ALA A 281 -21.26 -12.38 17.84
N VAL A 282 -21.55 -11.71 16.73
CA VAL A 282 -22.82 -11.03 16.49
C VAL A 282 -23.65 -11.88 15.54
N MET A 283 -24.78 -12.38 16.00
CA MET A 283 -25.63 -13.31 15.27
C MET A 283 -26.90 -12.63 14.77
N PHE A 284 -27.08 -12.58 13.46
CA PHE A 284 -28.37 -12.23 12.88
C PHE A 284 -29.30 -13.43 12.99
N VAL A 285 -30.38 -13.28 13.75
CA VAL A 285 -31.29 -14.37 14.11
C VAL A 285 -32.64 -14.24 13.41
N PHE A 286 -33.23 -15.36 13.03
CA PHE A 286 -34.48 -15.41 12.27
C PHE A 286 -35.64 -15.92 13.15
N PRO A 287 -36.89 -15.51 12.90
CA PRO A 287 -38.06 -15.96 13.66
C PRO A 287 -38.25 -17.48 13.66
N ASP A 288 -38.89 -18.00 14.72
CA ASP A 288 -39.25 -19.41 14.80
C ASP A 288 -40.38 -19.71 13.81
N LEU A 289 -40.27 -20.81 13.05
CA LEU A 289 -41.28 -21.23 12.05
C LEU A 289 -42.62 -21.68 12.67
N GLU A 290 -42.80 -21.60 13.99
CA GLU A 290 -43.87 -22.26 14.76
C GLU A 290 -45.18 -21.45 14.92
N ASN A 291 -45.20 -20.13 14.71
CA ASN A 291 -46.43 -19.33 14.90
C ASN A 291 -47.33 -19.30 13.65
N LYS A 292 -47.72 -20.49 13.17
CA LYS A 292 -48.53 -20.68 11.93
C LYS A 292 -50.06 -20.53 12.10
N ASN A 293 -50.59 -20.39 13.32
CA ASN A 293 -52.02 -20.66 13.59
C ASN A 293 -52.88 -19.51 14.15
N SER A 294 -52.53 -18.24 13.93
CA SER A 294 -53.50 -17.16 14.14
C SER A 294 -53.59 -16.27 12.92
N GLU A 295 -54.82 -16.08 12.40
CA GLU A 295 -55.21 -14.96 11.53
C GLU A 295 -55.05 -13.58 12.23
N VAL A 296 -54.25 -13.52 13.28
CA VAL A 296 -53.98 -12.37 14.13
C VAL A 296 -52.50 -12.43 14.46
N ASP A 297 -51.68 -11.71 13.71
CA ASP A 297 -50.90 -10.60 14.26
C ASP A 297 -49.95 -10.05 13.18
N LYS A 298 -50.26 -8.83 12.72
CA LYS A 298 -49.33 -7.97 11.98
C LYS A 298 -48.26 -7.34 12.90
N ASP A 299 -48.09 -7.92 14.10
CA ASP A 299 -47.19 -7.46 15.14
C ASP A 299 -45.95 -8.34 15.14
N PHE A 300 -44.96 -7.91 14.36
CA PHE A 300 -43.70 -8.62 14.13
C PHE A 300 -42.95 -8.99 15.42
N ASN A 301 -43.20 -8.29 16.52
CA ASN A 301 -42.61 -8.55 17.85
C ASN A 301 -43.06 -9.89 18.49
N LYS A 302 -44.08 -10.56 17.94
CA LYS A 302 -44.60 -11.85 18.44
C LYS A 302 -44.14 -13.07 17.64
N LEU A 303 -43.28 -12.89 16.63
CA LEU A 303 -42.81 -13.98 15.76
C LEU A 303 -41.64 -14.78 16.37
N PHE A 304 -40.98 -14.25 17.40
CA PHE A 304 -39.94 -14.94 18.15
C PHE A 304 -40.51 -15.65 19.38
N SER A 305 -40.02 -16.86 19.70
CA SER A 305 -40.42 -17.60 20.91
C SER A 305 -40.04 -16.89 22.21
N LYS A 306 -39.01 -16.04 22.18
CA LYS A 306 -38.65 -15.10 23.25
C LYS A 306 -38.56 -13.68 22.74
N LYS A 307 -38.58 -12.72 23.66
CA LYS A 307 -38.38 -11.30 23.33
C LYS A 307 -37.05 -11.16 22.58
N ASP A 308 -37.14 -10.87 21.28
CA ASP A 308 -36.04 -10.51 20.37
C ASP A 308 -35.10 -11.63 19.85
N HIS A 309 -35.36 -12.94 20.08
CA HIS A 309 -34.55 -14.03 19.50
C HIS A 309 -35.26 -15.42 19.45
N PRO A 310 -34.84 -16.35 18.57
CA PRO A 310 -35.45 -17.68 18.41
C PRO A 310 -34.92 -18.72 19.40
N LEU A 311 -35.63 -19.85 19.54
CA LEU A 311 -35.28 -20.89 20.52
C LEU A 311 -33.92 -21.54 20.23
N ILE A 312 -33.52 -21.64 18.95
CA ILE A 312 -32.21 -22.17 18.56
C ILE A 312 -31.04 -21.34 19.11
N PHE A 313 -31.24 -20.04 19.33
CA PHE A 313 -30.20 -19.17 19.90
C PHE A 313 -29.83 -19.59 21.32
N GLU A 314 -30.78 -20.12 22.10
CA GLU A 314 -30.51 -20.65 23.45
C GLU A 314 -29.58 -21.87 23.46
N TYR A 315 -29.47 -22.57 22.34
CA TYR A 315 -28.50 -23.65 22.17
C TYR A 315 -27.15 -23.13 21.68
N LEU A 316 -27.17 -22.22 20.72
CA LEU A 316 -25.95 -21.71 20.07
C LEU A 316 -25.13 -20.81 20.99
N GLU A 317 -25.78 -19.93 21.74
CA GLU A 317 -25.10 -19.01 22.67
C GLU A 317 -24.21 -19.74 23.70
N PRO A 318 -24.71 -20.69 24.51
CA PRO A 318 -23.88 -21.39 25.49
C PRO A 318 -22.83 -22.28 24.81
N LEU A 319 -23.14 -22.90 23.67
CA LEU A 319 -22.17 -23.69 22.91
C LEU A 319 -20.97 -22.83 22.45
N ILE A 320 -21.23 -21.66 21.88
CA ILE A 320 -20.18 -20.73 21.41
C ILE A 320 -19.36 -20.21 22.59
N LYS A 321 -20.01 -19.78 23.67
CA LYS A 321 -19.33 -19.31 24.89
C LYS A 321 -18.44 -20.39 25.50
N ASN A 322 -18.94 -21.62 25.60
CA ASN A 322 -18.21 -22.74 26.19
C ASN A 322 -17.07 -23.24 25.29
N ALA A 323 -17.24 -23.23 23.97
CA ALA A 323 -16.22 -23.68 23.03
C ALA A 323 -15.06 -22.70 22.89
N PHE A 324 -15.35 -21.40 22.88
CA PHE A 324 -14.39 -20.37 22.47
C PHE A 324 -14.14 -19.27 23.50
N GLY A 325 -14.95 -19.17 24.56
CA GLY A 325 -14.81 -18.14 25.60
C GLY A 325 -15.15 -16.72 25.12
N VAL A 326 -16.01 -16.58 24.10
CA VAL A 326 -16.33 -15.30 23.44
C VAL A 326 -17.69 -14.75 23.88
N SER A 327 -17.89 -13.43 23.80
CA SER A 327 -19.23 -12.85 24.00
C SER A 327 -20.12 -13.10 22.78
N VAL A 328 -21.44 -13.23 22.99
CA VAL A 328 -22.40 -13.50 21.91
C VAL A 328 -23.56 -12.52 22.04
N LYS A 329 -23.96 -11.89 20.93
CA LYS A 329 -25.10 -10.99 20.82
C LYS A 329 -26.00 -11.42 19.66
N SER A 330 -27.30 -11.15 19.77
CA SER A 330 -28.27 -11.41 18.69
C SER A 330 -28.84 -10.12 18.13
N ILE A 331 -29.04 -10.07 16.81
CA ILE A 331 -29.77 -9.02 16.09
C ILE A 331 -30.96 -9.69 15.40
N PRO A 332 -32.21 -9.35 15.77
CA PRO A 332 -33.39 -9.96 15.15
C PRO A 332 -33.62 -9.46 13.72
N LEU A 333 -33.82 -10.39 12.77
CA LEU A 333 -34.23 -10.09 11.40
C LEU A 333 -35.64 -10.61 11.13
N CYS A 334 -36.56 -9.74 10.74
CA CYS A 334 -37.92 -10.12 10.35
C CYS A 334 -37.97 -10.75 8.93
N TYR A 335 -37.32 -11.90 8.74
CA TYR A 335 -37.31 -12.65 7.49
C TYR A 335 -38.01 -14.00 7.63
N SER A 336 -38.96 -14.29 6.73
CA SER A 336 -39.55 -15.62 6.57
C SER A 336 -39.49 -16.05 5.10
N PRO A 337 -38.95 -17.24 4.77
CA PRO A 337 -38.93 -17.72 3.39
C PRO A 337 -40.33 -17.99 2.82
N GLU A 338 -41.37 -18.06 3.67
CA GLU A 338 -42.76 -18.29 3.27
C GLU A 338 -43.53 -16.98 2.96
N ILE A 339 -42.99 -15.80 3.33
CA ILE A 339 -43.65 -14.49 3.18
C ILE A 339 -42.84 -13.59 2.25
N LYS A 340 -43.34 -13.33 1.05
CA LYS A 340 -42.64 -12.59 -0.01
C LYS A 340 -42.28 -11.16 0.42
N GLU A 341 -43.16 -10.49 1.15
CA GLU A 341 -43.01 -9.11 1.63
C GLU A 341 -41.82 -8.99 2.58
N THR A 342 -41.55 -10.02 3.40
CA THR A 342 -40.41 -10.01 4.31
C THR A 342 -39.08 -10.02 3.57
N ALA A 343 -39.01 -10.61 2.37
CA ALA A 343 -37.80 -10.59 1.55
C ALA A 343 -37.41 -9.17 1.10
N ILE A 344 -38.41 -8.34 0.77
CA ILE A 344 -38.20 -6.94 0.34
C ILE A 344 -37.59 -6.12 1.49
N GLU A 345 -38.09 -6.27 2.70
CA GLU A 345 -37.60 -5.53 3.87
C GLU A 345 -36.29 -6.10 4.46
N THR A 346 -36.03 -7.39 4.25
CA THR A 346 -34.81 -8.06 4.74
C THR A 346 -33.54 -7.43 4.18
N PHE A 347 -33.52 -7.07 2.89
CA PHE A 347 -32.35 -6.41 2.30
C PHE A 347 -32.02 -5.10 3.04
N LYS A 348 -33.02 -4.23 3.19
CA LYS A 348 -32.88 -2.92 3.84
C LYS A 348 -32.46 -3.06 5.30
N THR A 349 -33.09 -4.00 6.01
CA THR A 349 -32.79 -4.27 7.42
C THR A 349 -31.35 -4.77 7.57
N ILE A 350 -30.92 -5.76 6.77
CA ILE A 350 -29.51 -6.22 6.77
C ILE A 350 -28.56 -5.05 6.49
N TRP A 351 -28.89 -4.18 5.53
CA TRP A 351 -28.03 -3.05 5.20
C TRP A 351 -27.89 -2.04 6.35
N GLN A 352 -28.99 -1.74 7.05
CA GLN A 352 -29.01 -0.84 8.20
C GLN A 352 -28.26 -1.44 9.38
N GLU A 353 -28.64 -2.64 9.81
CA GLU A 353 -28.05 -3.33 10.96
C GLU A 353 -26.55 -3.61 10.76
N MET A 354 -26.12 -4.01 9.56
CA MET A 354 -24.69 -4.18 9.26
C MET A 354 -23.93 -2.87 9.40
N THR A 355 -24.52 -1.75 8.98
CA THR A 355 -23.91 -0.41 9.11
C THR A 355 -23.75 -0.02 10.57
N GLU A 356 -24.75 -0.30 11.41
CA GLU A 356 -24.70 -0.07 12.85
C GLU A 356 -23.65 -0.95 13.53
N VAL A 357 -23.60 -2.25 13.20
CA VAL A 357 -22.58 -3.17 13.72
C VAL A 357 -21.18 -2.68 13.39
N ILE A 358 -20.94 -2.20 12.17
CA ILE A 358 -19.64 -1.65 11.78
C ILE A 358 -19.31 -0.38 12.54
N HIS A 359 -20.28 0.50 12.75
CA HIS A 359 -20.08 1.72 13.52
C HIS A 359 -19.71 1.43 14.99
N ASP A 360 -20.44 0.51 15.62
CA ASP A 360 -20.27 0.13 17.04
C ASP A 360 -18.95 -0.61 17.30
N HIS A 361 -18.46 -1.35 16.30
CA HIS A 361 -17.26 -2.18 16.41
C HIS A 361 -16.08 -1.63 15.61
N ARG A 362 -16.08 -0.33 15.26
CA ARG A 362 -15.05 0.30 14.40
C ARG A 362 -13.61 0.22 14.92
N GLN A 363 -13.43 -0.09 16.21
CA GLN A 363 -12.11 -0.27 16.84
C GLN A 363 -11.62 -1.74 16.82
N LYS A 364 -12.42 -2.67 16.29
CA LYS A 364 -12.12 -4.10 16.20
C LYS A 364 -12.04 -4.52 14.72
N GLU A 365 -11.40 -5.65 14.47
CA GLU A 365 -11.52 -6.31 13.17
C GLU A 365 -12.93 -6.91 13.06
N ILE A 366 -13.58 -6.73 11.91
CA ILE A 366 -14.90 -7.32 11.65
C ILE A 366 -14.76 -8.38 10.56
N ILE A 367 -15.21 -9.59 10.87
CA ILE A 367 -15.33 -10.70 9.94
C ILE A 367 -16.81 -10.99 9.71
N VAL A 368 -17.20 -11.18 8.46
CA VAL A 368 -18.56 -11.60 8.13
C VAL A 368 -18.54 -13.02 7.61
N ASP A 369 -19.27 -13.94 8.25
CA ASP A 369 -19.47 -15.31 7.79
C ASP A 369 -20.89 -15.47 7.21
N VAL A 370 -20.96 -15.77 5.91
CA VAL A 370 -22.22 -15.95 5.18
C VAL A 370 -22.56 -17.42 4.94
N ALA A 371 -21.77 -18.35 5.50
CA ALA A 371 -22.02 -19.79 5.38
C ALA A 371 -23.28 -20.28 6.12
N PRO A 372 -23.51 -19.90 7.39
CA PRO A 372 -24.73 -20.32 8.10
C PRO A 372 -25.96 -19.51 7.65
N GLY A 373 -27.14 -19.99 8.03
CA GLY A 373 -28.40 -19.29 7.77
C GLY A 373 -29.08 -19.51 6.41
N HIS A 374 -30.04 -18.65 6.12
CA HIS A 374 -30.83 -18.71 4.88
C HIS A 374 -30.04 -18.13 3.70
N LYS A 375 -30.12 -18.81 2.54
CA LYS A 375 -29.40 -18.38 1.32
C LYS A 375 -29.68 -16.93 0.93
N TYR A 376 -30.94 -16.49 1.02
CA TYR A 376 -31.31 -15.12 0.64
C TYR A 376 -30.60 -14.08 1.51
N ALA A 377 -30.69 -14.19 2.84
CA ALA A 377 -29.99 -13.31 3.78
C ALA A 377 -28.46 -13.37 3.60
N GLY A 378 -27.91 -14.57 3.37
CA GLY A 378 -26.49 -14.76 3.06
C GLY A 378 -26.03 -13.98 1.83
N ILE A 379 -26.80 -14.02 0.74
CA ILE A 379 -26.52 -13.24 -0.48
C ILE A 379 -26.57 -11.74 -0.19
N MET A 380 -27.57 -11.26 0.56
CA MET A 380 -27.70 -9.82 0.85
C MET A 380 -26.57 -9.31 1.74
N THR A 381 -26.16 -10.12 2.72
CA THR A 381 -25.02 -9.82 3.58
C THR A 381 -23.71 -9.82 2.78
N ALA A 382 -23.54 -10.77 1.84
CA ALA A 382 -22.38 -10.78 0.94
C ALA A 382 -22.37 -9.55 0.03
N LEU A 383 -23.51 -9.16 -0.55
CA LEU A 383 -23.61 -7.93 -1.36
C LEU A 383 -23.25 -6.70 -0.53
N TYR A 384 -23.75 -6.59 0.70
CA TYR A 384 -23.35 -5.52 1.62
C TYR A 384 -21.82 -5.46 1.76
N CYS A 385 -21.15 -6.60 1.98
CA CYS A 385 -19.70 -6.66 2.10
C CYS A 385 -19.00 -6.18 0.81
N LEU A 386 -19.48 -6.60 -0.37
CA LEU A 386 -18.91 -6.20 -1.67
C LEU A 386 -19.02 -4.68 -1.89
N PHE A 387 -20.20 -4.10 -1.67
CA PHE A 387 -20.45 -2.66 -1.88
C PHE A 387 -19.85 -1.74 -0.80
N ASN A 388 -19.28 -2.31 0.27
CA ASN A 388 -18.60 -1.58 1.33
C ASN A 388 -17.13 -2.03 1.50
N ASN A 389 -16.57 -2.71 0.49
CA ASN A 389 -15.15 -3.11 0.43
C ASN A 389 -14.70 -3.96 1.64
N MET A 390 -15.54 -4.89 2.08
CA MET A 390 -15.25 -5.79 3.20
C MET A 390 -15.07 -7.24 2.73
N PRO A 391 -14.10 -7.99 3.30
CA PRO A 391 -14.03 -9.43 3.08
C PRO A 391 -15.19 -10.15 3.80
N PHE A 392 -15.63 -11.26 3.24
CA PHE A 392 -16.53 -12.20 3.92
C PHE A 392 -16.03 -13.63 3.75
N PHE A 393 -16.49 -14.52 4.61
CA PHE A 393 -16.07 -15.91 4.65
C PHE A 393 -17.22 -16.83 4.31
N TYR A 394 -16.86 -17.96 3.68
CA TYR A 394 -17.78 -19.02 3.36
C TYR A 394 -17.12 -20.38 3.61
N LYS A 395 -17.65 -21.12 4.57
CA LYS A 395 -17.32 -22.52 4.80
C LYS A 395 -18.07 -23.42 3.81
N GLN A 396 -17.33 -24.21 3.04
CA GLN A 396 -17.95 -25.22 2.16
C GLN A 396 -18.46 -26.42 2.97
N ASP A 397 -19.66 -26.92 2.62
CA ASP A 397 -20.23 -28.10 3.28
C ASP A 397 -19.32 -29.33 3.10
N ARG A 398 -19.16 -30.11 4.17
CA ARG A 398 -18.26 -31.29 4.28
C ARG A 398 -16.76 -31.04 4.09
N SER A 399 -16.35 -29.84 3.70
CA SER A 399 -14.94 -29.45 3.63
C SER A 399 -14.44 -28.98 5.00
N LYS A 400 -13.15 -29.20 5.27
CA LYS A 400 -12.43 -28.59 6.41
C LYS A 400 -11.81 -27.23 6.05
N GLN A 401 -12.20 -26.66 4.91
CA GLN A 401 -11.70 -25.39 4.42
C GLN A 401 -12.77 -24.30 4.55
N ILE A 402 -12.31 -23.11 4.94
CA ILE A 402 -13.08 -21.88 4.87
C ILE A 402 -12.46 -21.02 3.78
N ILE A 403 -13.29 -20.41 2.94
CA ILE A 403 -12.84 -19.56 1.85
C ILE A 403 -13.10 -18.11 2.26
N LYS A 404 -12.08 -17.28 2.13
CA LYS A 404 -12.19 -15.83 2.25
C LYS A 404 -12.46 -15.25 0.87
N PHE A 405 -13.59 -14.58 0.72
CA PHE A 405 -13.85 -13.75 -0.45
C PHE A 405 -13.19 -12.38 -0.21
N PRO A 406 -12.25 -11.96 -1.08
CA PRO A 406 -11.54 -10.70 -0.87
C PRO A 406 -12.47 -9.50 -1.08
N PRO A 407 -12.19 -8.36 -0.43
CA PRO A 407 -12.85 -7.13 -0.79
C PRO A 407 -12.50 -6.79 -2.25
N ILE A 408 -13.50 -6.48 -3.06
CA ILE A 408 -13.32 -6.08 -4.45
C ILE A 408 -13.90 -4.69 -4.66
N PRO A 409 -13.30 -3.85 -5.52
CA PRO A 409 -13.77 -2.49 -5.77
C PRO A 409 -15.04 -2.51 -6.62
N VAL A 410 -16.18 -2.80 -6.00
CA VAL A 410 -17.50 -2.80 -6.61
C VAL A 410 -18.30 -1.60 -6.09
N ASN A 411 -18.97 -0.91 -7.00
CA ASN A 411 -19.86 0.18 -6.66
C ASN A 411 -21.17 0.08 -7.44
N TRP A 412 -22.16 0.89 -7.07
CA TRP A 412 -23.39 1.00 -7.84
C TRP A 412 -23.09 1.55 -9.23
N ASP A 413 -23.93 1.19 -10.20
CA ASP A 413 -23.83 1.72 -11.55
C ASP A 413 -24.31 3.17 -11.60
N PHE A 414 -23.41 4.08 -11.20
CA PHE A 414 -23.66 5.51 -11.19
C PHE A 414 -23.82 6.08 -12.60
N SER A 415 -23.26 5.45 -13.62
CA SER A 415 -23.41 5.90 -15.02
C SER A 415 -24.87 5.79 -15.46
N SER A 416 -25.47 4.63 -15.22
CA SER A 416 -26.89 4.43 -15.52
C SER A 416 -27.81 5.35 -14.71
N ILE A 417 -27.45 5.64 -13.45
CA ILE A 417 -28.19 6.61 -12.63
C ILE A 417 -28.05 8.04 -13.20
N ASP A 418 -26.86 8.42 -13.67
CA ASP A 418 -26.60 9.75 -14.23
C ASP A 418 -27.36 9.97 -15.55
N GLU A 419 -27.33 8.98 -16.45
CA GLU A 419 -28.07 8.99 -17.72
C GLU A 419 -29.58 9.17 -17.54
N MET A 420 -30.13 8.62 -16.45
CA MET A 420 -31.57 8.65 -16.14
C MET A 420 -31.91 9.46 -14.88
N LEU A 421 -31.07 10.43 -14.52
CA LEU A 421 -31.13 11.14 -13.23
C LEU A 421 -32.49 11.76 -12.93
N ALA A 422 -33.17 12.30 -13.94
CA ALA A 422 -34.49 12.91 -13.77
C ALA A 422 -35.51 11.88 -13.25
N GLY A 423 -35.52 10.67 -13.83
CA GLY A 423 -36.39 9.57 -13.40
C GLY A 423 -36.00 9.01 -12.03
N PHE A 424 -34.71 8.99 -11.69
CA PHE A 424 -34.29 8.57 -10.35
C PHE A 424 -34.70 9.60 -9.28
N LYS A 425 -34.55 10.90 -9.56
CA LYS A 425 -34.98 11.98 -8.67
C LYS A 425 -36.48 11.99 -8.42
N SER A 426 -37.31 11.64 -9.41
CA SER A 426 -38.76 11.54 -9.19
C SER A 426 -39.14 10.41 -8.23
N ILE A 427 -38.36 9.32 -8.18
CA ILE A 427 -38.55 8.24 -7.19
C ILE A 427 -38.18 8.73 -5.78
N MET A 428 -37.21 9.63 -5.65
CA MET A 428 -36.69 10.12 -4.36
C MET A 428 -37.54 11.25 -3.74
N GLN A 429 -38.43 11.88 -4.50
CA GLN A 429 -39.28 12.95 -3.98
C GLN A 429 -40.41 12.37 -3.12
N PRO A 430 -40.66 12.92 -1.91
CA PRO A 430 -41.84 12.54 -1.14
C PRO A 430 -43.11 13.02 -1.86
N ASN A 431 -44.08 12.14 -2.06
CA ASN A 431 -45.41 12.53 -2.52
C ASN A 431 -46.05 13.45 -1.46
N ASN A 432 -46.24 14.73 -1.81
CA ASN A 432 -46.75 15.77 -0.90
C ASN A 432 -48.21 15.57 -0.45
N ASP A 433 -48.95 14.59 -0.98
CA ASP A 433 -50.41 14.47 -0.79
C ASP A 433 -50.88 13.40 0.20
N SER A 434 -49.98 12.69 0.90
CA SER A 434 -50.39 11.90 2.06
C SER A 434 -49.26 11.83 3.08
N GLY A 435 -49.53 12.25 4.32
CA GLY A 435 -48.57 12.33 5.43
C GLY A 435 -47.99 11.00 5.92
N ASN A 436 -47.88 9.99 5.05
CA ASN A 436 -47.15 8.74 5.27
C ASN A 436 -46.23 8.52 4.06
N SER A 437 -45.08 9.19 4.03
CA SER A 437 -43.99 8.91 3.09
C SER A 437 -43.41 7.52 3.37
N LYS A 438 -43.98 6.46 2.78
CA LYS A 438 -43.37 5.14 2.84
C LYS A 438 -42.25 5.06 1.81
N GLU A 439 -41.04 5.16 2.31
CA GLU A 439 -39.80 5.13 1.54
C GLU A 439 -39.75 3.95 0.54
N GLY A 440 -39.41 4.25 -0.71
CA GLY A 440 -39.28 3.23 -1.75
C GLY A 440 -40.59 2.54 -2.12
N LYS A 441 -41.75 3.15 -1.85
CA LYS A 441 -43.06 2.68 -2.32
C LYS A 441 -43.64 3.60 -3.40
N LEU A 442 -44.20 3.01 -4.44
CA LEU A 442 -44.78 3.71 -5.58
C LEU A 442 -46.17 3.19 -5.90
N SER A 443 -47.05 4.08 -6.33
CA SER A 443 -48.29 3.71 -7.01
C SER A 443 -47.99 3.15 -8.41
N TYR A 444 -48.93 2.42 -9.00
CA TYR A 444 -48.77 1.96 -10.39
C TYR A 444 -48.61 3.12 -11.39
N SER A 445 -49.30 4.25 -11.17
CA SER A 445 -49.15 5.44 -12.02
C SER A 445 -47.73 5.97 -12.00
N ASP A 446 -47.14 6.12 -10.82
CA ASP A 446 -45.75 6.60 -10.68
C ASP A 446 -44.76 5.58 -11.25
N TYR A 447 -44.96 4.29 -10.96
CA TYR A 447 -44.18 3.19 -11.52
C TYR A 447 -44.22 3.18 -13.06
N SER A 448 -45.38 3.42 -13.68
CA SER A 448 -45.56 3.37 -15.14
C SER A 448 -44.76 4.45 -15.88
N LEU A 449 -44.47 5.57 -15.23
CA LEU A 449 -43.70 6.69 -15.79
C LEU A 449 -42.18 6.47 -15.72
N LEU A 450 -41.72 5.47 -14.95
CA LEU A 450 -40.30 5.20 -14.81
C LEU A 450 -39.68 4.59 -16.08
N PRO A 451 -38.41 4.93 -16.39
CA PRO A 451 -37.59 4.17 -17.33
C PRO A 451 -37.54 2.68 -16.97
N GLN A 452 -37.40 1.81 -17.98
CA GLN A 452 -37.44 0.36 -17.80
C GLN A 452 -36.40 -0.14 -16.78
N LEU A 453 -35.21 0.46 -16.78
CA LEU A 453 -34.16 0.13 -15.83
C LEU A 453 -34.62 0.26 -14.37
N PHE A 454 -35.32 1.35 -14.03
CA PHE A 454 -35.82 1.58 -12.67
C PHE A 454 -37.13 0.86 -12.38
N LYS A 455 -37.89 0.42 -13.38
CA LYS A 455 -39.02 -0.49 -13.15
C LYS A 455 -38.54 -1.84 -12.60
N ASN A 456 -37.40 -2.33 -13.08
CA ASN A 456 -36.87 -3.65 -12.73
C ASN A 456 -36.44 -3.79 -11.26
N ILE A 457 -36.25 -2.68 -10.51
CA ILE A 457 -35.84 -2.71 -9.09
C ILE A 457 -37.03 -2.65 -8.11
N PHE A 458 -38.25 -2.61 -8.63
CA PHE A 458 -39.49 -2.62 -7.84
C PHE A 458 -40.21 -3.96 -7.98
N MET A 459 -40.85 -4.39 -6.89
CA MET A 459 -41.70 -5.57 -6.86
C MET A 459 -43.13 -5.20 -6.43
N PRO A 460 -44.16 -5.85 -6.98
CA PRO A 460 -45.53 -5.63 -6.55
C PRO A 460 -45.77 -6.17 -5.13
N GLU A 461 -46.42 -5.38 -4.29
CA GLU A 461 -46.96 -5.74 -2.97
C GLU A 461 -48.45 -6.16 -3.07
N GLU A 462 -48.96 -6.89 -2.07
CA GLU A 462 -50.35 -7.36 -2.03
C GLU A 462 -51.41 -6.24 -2.15
N LYS A 463 -51.06 -5.00 -1.77
CA LYS A 463 -51.97 -3.84 -1.81
C LYS A 463 -52.05 -3.14 -3.16
N GLY A 464 -51.35 -3.63 -4.18
CA GLY A 464 -51.28 -3.02 -5.52
C GLY A 464 -50.22 -1.93 -5.68
N ASP A 465 -49.52 -1.59 -4.60
CA ASP A 465 -48.34 -0.73 -4.61
C ASP A 465 -47.09 -1.50 -5.03
N TYR A 466 -46.03 -0.79 -5.39
CA TYR A 466 -44.73 -1.33 -5.76
C TYR A 466 -43.70 -0.91 -4.72
N ALA A 467 -42.92 -1.84 -4.19
CA ALA A 467 -41.85 -1.55 -3.23
C ALA A 467 -40.47 -1.87 -3.82
N SER A 468 -39.50 -1.01 -3.56
CA SER A 468 -38.11 -1.26 -3.92
C SER A 468 -37.48 -2.26 -2.96
N VAL A 469 -36.77 -3.22 -3.55
CA VAL A 469 -35.93 -4.18 -2.83
C VAL A 469 -34.61 -3.54 -2.37
N LEU A 470 -34.21 -2.44 -3.01
CA LEU A 470 -32.92 -1.80 -2.79
C LEU A 470 -33.04 -0.57 -1.86
N PRO A 471 -31.95 -0.24 -1.12
CA PRO A 471 -31.88 0.94 -0.26
C PRO A 471 -31.64 2.20 -1.11
N LEU A 472 -32.70 2.70 -1.76
CA LEU A 472 -32.56 3.73 -2.81
C LEU A 472 -32.00 5.06 -2.28
N LYS A 473 -32.28 5.44 -1.03
CA LYS A 473 -31.76 6.69 -0.43
C LYS A 473 -30.25 6.62 -0.24
N GLU A 474 -29.76 5.47 0.23
CA GLU A 474 -28.34 5.18 0.45
C GLU A 474 -27.61 5.13 -0.90
N ILE A 475 -28.21 4.50 -1.91
CA ILE A 475 -27.70 4.51 -3.29
C ILE A 475 -27.61 5.95 -3.81
N PHE A 476 -28.66 6.75 -3.62
CA PHE A 476 -28.67 8.15 -4.06
C PHE A 476 -27.63 9.01 -3.34
N ALA A 477 -27.45 8.79 -2.04
CA ALA A 477 -26.45 9.47 -1.23
C ALA A 477 -25.03 9.12 -1.73
N LYS A 478 -24.74 7.83 -1.96
CA LYS A 478 -23.48 7.37 -2.55
C LYS A 478 -23.25 7.93 -3.95
N TYR A 479 -24.27 7.96 -4.81
CA TYR A 479 -24.20 8.59 -6.14
C TYR A 479 -23.89 10.09 -6.04
N THR A 480 -24.60 10.82 -5.16
CA THR A 480 -24.40 12.26 -4.98
C THR A 480 -23.01 12.56 -4.48
N GLN A 481 -22.48 11.74 -3.57
CA GLN A 481 -21.10 11.83 -3.08
C GLN A 481 -20.10 11.54 -4.19
N ALA A 482 -20.28 10.46 -4.96
CA ALA A 482 -19.41 10.09 -6.07
C ALA A 482 -19.41 11.15 -7.17
N ARG A 483 -20.55 11.77 -7.45
CA ARG A 483 -20.64 12.87 -8.42
C ARG A 483 -19.90 14.12 -7.97
N LYS A 484 -19.93 14.44 -6.67
CA LYS A 484 -19.16 15.56 -6.12
C LYS A 484 -17.66 15.31 -6.15
N MET A 485 -17.23 14.05 -5.97
CA MET A 485 -15.82 13.69 -5.94
C MET A 485 -15.59 12.33 -6.65
N PRO A 486 -15.52 12.32 -8.00
CA PRO A 486 -15.48 11.08 -8.79
C PRO A 486 -14.22 10.25 -8.56
N PHE A 487 -13.13 10.89 -8.14
CA PHE A 487 -11.83 10.24 -7.96
C PHE A 487 -11.50 9.93 -6.48
N GLY A 488 -12.46 9.99 -5.54
CA GLY A 488 -12.23 9.70 -4.10
C GLY A 488 -11.48 10.79 -3.32
N TYR A 489 -11.00 10.51 -2.11
CA TYR A 489 -10.31 11.49 -1.24
C TYR A 489 -8.84 11.19 -0.93
N GLY A 490 -8.36 9.96 -1.20
CA GLY A 490 -7.11 9.45 -0.62
C GLY A 490 -7.32 8.80 0.76
N GLU A 491 -8.42 8.06 0.93
CA GLU A 491 -8.86 7.50 2.23
C GLU A 491 -7.79 6.64 2.93
N GLU A 492 -6.95 5.91 2.19
CA GLU A 492 -5.85 5.16 2.79
C GLU A 492 -4.82 6.07 3.48
N PHE A 493 -4.54 7.27 2.95
CA PHE A 493 -3.67 8.23 3.62
C PHE A 493 -4.30 8.74 4.92
N PHE A 494 -5.62 8.96 4.95
CA PHE A 494 -6.29 9.47 6.15
C PHE A 494 -6.17 8.52 7.36
N LYS A 495 -6.01 7.21 7.12
CA LYS A 495 -5.72 6.24 8.18
C LYS A 495 -4.39 6.48 8.90
N LEU A 496 -3.42 7.17 8.27
CA LEU A 496 -2.18 7.61 8.92
C LEU A 496 -2.42 8.72 9.95
N ILE A 497 -3.46 9.53 9.75
CA ILE A 497 -3.90 10.56 10.71
C ILE A 497 -4.71 9.90 11.84
N SER A 498 -5.73 9.13 11.45
CA SER A 498 -6.61 8.43 12.38
C SER A 498 -7.37 7.31 11.67
N THR A 499 -7.53 6.17 12.33
CA THR A 499 -8.44 5.11 11.87
C THR A 499 -9.90 5.40 12.19
N ASP A 500 -10.20 6.43 13.02
CA ASP A 500 -11.56 6.87 13.28
C ASP A 500 -12.04 7.80 12.14
N PRO A 501 -12.99 7.37 11.28
CA PRO A 501 -13.49 8.19 10.19
C PRO A 501 -14.21 9.46 10.67
N ASP A 502 -14.57 9.53 11.96
CA ASP A 502 -15.19 10.68 12.59
C ASP A 502 -14.21 11.72 13.13
N ASP A 503 -12.89 11.47 13.03
CA ASP A 503 -11.86 12.42 13.45
C ASP A 503 -12.08 13.78 12.77
N PRO A 504 -12.12 14.90 13.52
CA PRO A 504 -12.36 16.22 12.97
C PRO A 504 -11.39 16.62 11.86
N ARG A 505 -10.12 16.18 11.91
CA ARG A 505 -9.12 16.42 10.85
C ARG A 505 -9.56 15.78 9.53
N ILE A 506 -10.05 14.55 9.59
CA ILE A 506 -10.52 13.81 8.41
C ILE A 506 -11.78 14.45 7.84
N LYS A 507 -12.73 14.85 8.70
CA LYS A 507 -13.94 15.60 8.29
C LYS A 507 -13.58 16.92 7.61
N TYR A 508 -12.61 17.66 8.15
CA TYR A 508 -12.09 18.89 7.56
C TYR A 508 -11.50 18.62 6.17
N LEU A 509 -10.62 17.62 6.02
CA LEU A 509 -10.00 17.27 4.73
C LEU A 509 -11.06 16.90 3.69
N ARG A 510 -11.99 15.99 4.00
CA ARG A 510 -13.07 15.57 3.07
C ARG A 510 -13.90 16.77 2.62
N LYS A 511 -14.24 17.67 3.55
CA LYS A 511 -15.00 18.88 3.25
C LYS A 511 -14.21 19.82 2.34
N LYS A 512 -13.02 20.25 2.75
CA LYS A 512 -12.19 21.19 1.97
C LYS A 512 -11.85 20.65 0.58
N ILE A 513 -11.55 19.36 0.45
CA ILE A 513 -11.35 18.71 -0.86
C ILE A 513 -12.60 18.87 -1.74
N THR A 514 -13.80 18.54 -1.23
CA THR A 514 -15.04 18.57 -2.03
C THR A 514 -15.57 19.96 -2.33
N THR A 515 -15.45 20.90 -1.40
CA THR A 515 -16.12 22.21 -1.51
C THR A 515 -15.20 23.33 -1.95
N GLN A 516 -13.88 23.15 -1.88
CA GLN A 516 -12.92 24.21 -2.18
C GLN A 516 -11.76 23.72 -3.06
N TRP A 517 -10.83 22.91 -2.54
CA TRP A 517 -9.56 22.64 -3.22
C TRP A 517 -9.74 21.96 -4.58
N SER A 518 -10.66 20.98 -4.71
CA SER A 518 -10.92 20.36 -6.03
C SER A 518 -11.61 21.30 -7.02
N LEU A 519 -12.37 22.29 -6.52
CA LEU A 519 -13.09 23.27 -7.34
C LEU A 519 -12.21 24.45 -7.75
N GLN A 520 -11.10 24.72 -7.05
CA GLN A 520 -10.15 25.78 -7.43
C GLN A 520 -9.56 25.55 -8.83
N TRP A 521 -9.44 24.29 -9.25
CA TRP A 521 -9.01 23.91 -10.60
C TRP A 521 -9.94 24.40 -11.72
N ILE A 522 -11.17 24.84 -11.39
CA ILE A 522 -12.05 25.54 -12.32
C ILE A 522 -11.47 26.93 -12.57
N GLY A 523 -10.65 27.05 -13.61
CA GLY A 523 -9.93 28.29 -13.93
C GLY A 523 -8.41 28.14 -14.05
N ASP A 524 -7.88 26.92 -14.05
CA ASP A 524 -6.47 26.63 -14.36
C ASP A 524 -6.02 27.41 -15.61
N GLN A 525 -4.95 28.19 -15.46
CA GLN A 525 -4.36 28.98 -16.54
C GLN A 525 -3.62 28.12 -17.56
N ILE A 526 -3.48 26.82 -17.28
CA ILE A 526 -2.96 25.79 -18.17
C ILE A 526 -4.09 24.77 -18.36
N PRO A 527 -5.08 25.03 -19.24
CA PRO A 527 -6.27 24.18 -19.38
C PRO A 527 -5.94 22.72 -19.69
N GLU A 528 -4.76 22.45 -20.24
CA GLU A 528 -4.30 21.13 -20.59
C GLU A 528 -3.84 20.28 -19.39
N THR A 529 -3.83 20.84 -18.17
CA THR A 529 -3.50 20.13 -16.92
C THR A 529 -4.71 19.89 -16.00
N VAL A 530 -5.87 20.47 -16.25
CA VAL A 530 -7.04 20.46 -15.32
C VAL A 530 -7.43 19.05 -14.83
N GLU A 531 -7.60 18.08 -15.74
CA GLU A 531 -7.98 16.71 -15.37
C GLU A 531 -6.87 15.98 -14.61
N HIS A 532 -5.61 16.30 -14.91
CA HIS A 532 -4.43 15.75 -14.25
C HIS A 532 -4.29 16.29 -12.82
N SER A 533 -4.58 17.57 -12.63
CA SER A 533 -4.46 18.27 -11.35
C SER A 533 -5.45 17.74 -10.30
N GLN A 534 -6.66 17.33 -10.69
CA GLN A 534 -7.65 16.73 -9.77
C GLN A 534 -7.26 15.33 -9.25
N ARG A 535 -6.35 14.65 -9.93
CA ARG A 535 -5.82 13.33 -9.54
C ARG A 535 -4.43 13.41 -8.91
N HIS A 536 -3.72 14.51 -9.10
CA HIS A 536 -2.36 14.74 -8.63
C HIS A 536 -2.19 14.47 -7.13
N SER A 537 -2.93 15.19 -6.29
CA SER A 537 -2.81 15.08 -4.83
C SER A 537 -3.04 13.65 -4.32
N LYS A 538 -3.85 12.86 -5.03
CA LYS A 538 -4.15 11.47 -4.66
C LYS A 538 -3.03 10.51 -4.99
N ARG A 539 -2.35 10.70 -6.13
CA ARG A 539 -1.14 9.93 -6.47
C ARG A 539 -0.05 10.19 -5.43
N LEU A 540 0.12 11.45 -5.02
CA LEU A 540 1.06 11.80 -3.96
C LEU A 540 0.70 11.10 -2.63
N MET A 541 -0.58 11.12 -2.25
CA MET A 541 -1.07 10.43 -1.06
C MET A 541 -0.89 8.91 -1.14
N GLU A 542 -1.20 8.29 -2.28
CA GLU A 542 -1.02 6.85 -2.51
C GLU A 542 0.46 6.46 -2.45
N PHE A 543 1.34 7.18 -3.14
CA PHE A 543 2.78 6.96 -3.09
C PHE A 543 3.30 7.06 -1.65
N THR A 544 2.82 8.04 -0.88
CA THR A 544 3.20 8.24 0.52
C THR A 544 2.79 7.08 1.41
N VAL A 545 1.54 6.58 1.27
CA VAL A 545 1.06 5.40 2.01
C VAL A 545 1.99 4.21 1.80
N ASN A 546 2.38 3.98 0.55
CA ASN A 546 3.25 2.85 0.19
C ASN A 546 4.69 3.06 0.65
N LEU A 547 5.16 4.31 0.65
CA LEU A 547 6.45 4.67 1.21
C LEU A 547 6.51 4.41 2.72
N VAL A 548 5.44 4.76 3.46
CA VAL A 548 5.30 4.42 4.88
C VAL A 548 5.29 2.91 5.10
N ASN A 549 4.54 2.16 4.29
CA ASN A 549 4.50 0.69 4.40
C ASN A 549 5.83 0.00 4.09
N VAL A 550 6.69 0.60 3.24
CA VAL A 550 8.00 0.06 2.90
C VAL A 550 9.08 0.45 3.91
N LEU A 551 9.12 1.73 4.34
CA LEU A 551 10.10 2.21 5.31
C LEU A 551 9.76 1.76 6.74
N GLY A 552 8.48 1.76 7.07
CA GLY A 552 7.95 1.77 8.43
C GLY A 552 7.66 3.20 8.89
N GLU A 553 6.58 3.38 9.62
CA GLU A 553 6.14 4.70 10.10
C GLU A 553 7.19 5.40 10.96
N GLU A 554 7.92 4.63 11.76
CA GLU A 554 9.02 5.08 12.61
C GLU A 554 10.16 5.75 11.83
N GLU A 555 10.58 5.15 10.71
CA GLU A 555 11.65 5.67 9.88
C GLU A 555 11.14 6.87 9.07
N PHE A 556 9.91 6.80 8.57
CA PHE A 556 9.29 7.91 7.82
C PHE A 556 9.12 9.19 8.66
N LEU A 557 8.74 9.03 9.94
CA LEU A 557 8.57 10.12 10.89
C LEU A 557 9.86 10.49 11.64
N LYS A 558 11.01 9.92 11.28
CA LYS A 558 12.26 10.21 11.97
C LYS A 558 12.57 11.71 11.94
N GLY A 559 12.74 12.29 13.13
CA GLY A 559 12.95 13.73 13.33
C GLY A 559 11.66 14.52 13.64
N VAL A 560 10.48 13.93 13.44
CA VAL A 560 9.19 14.50 13.83
C VAL A 560 8.95 14.22 15.32
N PRO A 561 8.53 15.23 16.12
CA PRO A 561 8.16 15.01 17.51
C PRO A 561 6.95 14.06 17.63
N GLU A 562 7.05 13.03 18.48
CA GLU A 562 6.02 11.98 18.62
C GLU A 562 4.60 12.55 18.89
N LYS A 563 4.53 13.59 19.73
CA LYS A 563 3.26 14.26 20.08
C LYS A 563 2.60 14.98 18.90
N LEU A 564 3.35 15.29 17.84
CA LEU A 564 2.87 16.02 16.65
C LEU A 564 2.71 15.11 15.42
N LYS A 565 2.72 13.79 15.59
CA LYS A 565 2.55 12.83 14.50
C LYS A 565 1.28 13.08 13.67
N LYS A 566 0.15 13.33 14.35
CA LYS A 566 -1.13 13.59 13.67
C LYS A 566 -1.10 14.91 12.92
N GLU A 567 -0.53 15.94 13.53
CA GLU A 567 -0.34 17.27 12.95
C GLU A 567 0.57 17.20 11.72
N PHE A 568 1.63 16.41 11.75
CA PHE A 568 2.53 16.19 10.63
C PHE A 568 1.78 15.62 9.41
N TYR A 569 1.06 14.51 9.58
CA TYR A 569 0.29 13.91 8.47
C TYR A 569 -0.82 14.84 7.98
N PHE A 570 -1.45 15.59 8.89
CA PHE A 570 -2.47 16.55 8.54
C PHE A 570 -1.93 17.75 7.75
N VAL A 571 -0.80 18.33 8.16
CA VAL A 571 -0.09 19.39 7.39
C VAL A 571 0.30 18.86 6.02
N LEU A 572 0.86 17.65 5.95
CA LEU A 572 1.26 17.03 4.69
C LEU A 572 0.05 16.78 3.77
N ALA A 573 -1.09 16.32 4.30
CA ALA A 573 -2.32 16.14 3.55
C ALA A 573 -2.86 17.46 2.97
N ILE A 574 -2.87 18.53 3.78
CA ILE A 574 -3.30 19.85 3.30
C ILE A 574 -2.35 20.31 2.20
N ALA A 575 -1.04 20.29 2.45
CA ALA A 575 -0.02 20.74 1.50
C ALA A 575 -0.09 19.97 0.16
N MET A 576 -0.24 18.64 0.19
CA MET A 576 -0.42 17.84 -1.04
C MET A 576 -1.63 18.27 -1.87
N ASN A 577 -2.70 18.78 -1.24
CA ASN A 577 -3.88 19.24 -1.96
C ASN A 577 -3.78 20.70 -2.42
N VAL A 578 -2.98 21.55 -1.76
CA VAL A 578 -2.94 22.99 -2.05
C VAL A 578 -1.68 23.47 -2.75
N HIS A 579 -0.55 22.75 -2.67
CA HIS A 579 0.77 23.22 -3.13
C HIS A 579 0.80 23.71 -4.59
N ASP A 580 -0.06 23.12 -5.42
CA ASP A 580 -0.12 23.32 -6.87
C ASP A 580 -1.28 24.23 -7.33
N LEU A 581 -2.08 24.76 -6.39
CA LEU A 581 -3.22 25.63 -6.71
C LEU A 581 -2.80 26.96 -7.36
N GLY A 582 -1.54 27.37 -7.24
CA GLY A 582 -1.00 28.57 -7.86
C GLY A 582 -1.19 28.63 -9.39
N HIS A 583 -1.41 27.50 -10.07
CA HIS A 583 -1.78 27.47 -11.49
C HIS A 583 -3.10 28.20 -11.81
N THR A 584 -3.96 28.41 -10.82
CA THR A 584 -5.28 29.03 -10.99
C THR A 584 -5.25 30.53 -10.67
N LYS A 585 -4.14 31.03 -10.09
CA LYS A 585 -3.98 32.45 -9.75
C LYS A 585 -3.83 33.30 -11.02
N LEU A 586 -4.60 34.39 -11.11
CA LEU A 586 -4.64 35.28 -12.28
C LEU A 586 -3.57 36.38 -12.27
N SER A 587 -2.95 36.63 -11.12
CA SER A 587 -1.96 37.69 -10.98
C SER A 587 -0.86 37.35 -9.98
N TYR A 588 0.33 37.90 -10.22
CA TYR A 588 1.48 37.78 -9.34
C TYR A 588 1.82 39.13 -8.72
N ARG A 589 1.83 39.22 -7.38
CA ARG A 589 2.24 40.42 -6.67
C ARG A 589 3.74 40.38 -6.39
N THR A 590 4.50 41.37 -6.85
CA THR A 590 5.94 41.47 -6.54
C THR A 590 6.16 42.01 -5.13
N ASP A 591 7.36 41.82 -4.57
CA ASP A 591 7.72 42.35 -3.25
C ASP A 591 7.61 43.89 -3.17
N ASN A 592 7.80 44.57 -4.30
CA ASN A 592 7.62 46.02 -4.43
C ASN A 592 6.15 46.44 -4.55
N GLY A 593 5.20 45.52 -4.38
CA GLY A 593 3.77 45.76 -4.40
C GLY A 593 3.12 45.85 -5.78
N LYS A 594 3.89 45.71 -6.88
CA LYS A 594 3.34 45.74 -8.25
C LYS A 594 2.59 44.46 -8.57
N ASN A 595 1.55 44.56 -9.40
CA ASN A 595 0.71 43.42 -9.77
C ASN A 595 0.87 43.06 -11.26
N LEU A 596 1.41 41.87 -11.55
CA LEU A 596 1.55 41.31 -12.89
C LEU A 596 0.32 40.48 -13.25
N VAL A 597 -0.34 40.80 -14.36
CA VAL A 597 -1.42 39.95 -14.91
C VAL A 597 -0.80 38.74 -15.61
N LEU A 598 -1.20 37.53 -15.19
CA LEU A 598 -0.63 36.26 -15.67
C LEU A 598 -1.34 35.69 -16.91
N ASP A 599 -2.47 36.27 -17.31
CA ASP A 599 -3.23 35.84 -18.49
C ASP A 599 -2.34 35.79 -19.75
N GLY A 600 -2.26 34.60 -20.35
CA GLY A 600 -1.42 34.34 -21.51
C GLY A 600 0.07 34.16 -21.23
N LEU A 601 0.47 33.93 -19.97
CA LEU A 601 1.86 33.67 -19.55
C LEU A 601 2.06 32.29 -18.89
N PRO A 602 1.78 31.18 -19.60
CA PRO A 602 1.82 29.84 -19.03
C PRO A 602 3.20 29.40 -18.52
N SER A 603 4.32 29.86 -19.09
CA SER A 603 5.66 29.48 -18.57
C SER A 603 5.95 30.18 -17.25
N VAL A 604 5.48 31.43 -17.09
CA VAL A 604 5.58 32.17 -15.82
C VAL A 604 4.74 31.51 -14.74
N VAL A 605 3.50 31.13 -15.07
CA VAL A 605 2.62 30.38 -14.15
C VAL A 605 3.28 29.06 -13.72
N ARG A 606 3.81 28.28 -14.67
CA ARG A 606 4.54 27.03 -14.40
C ARG A 606 5.76 27.25 -13.51
N ASP A 607 6.51 28.33 -13.69
CA ASP A 607 7.75 28.54 -12.95
C ASP A 607 7.53 29.17 -11.56
N LEU A 608 6.42 29.90 -11.36
CA LEU A 608 6.06 30.58 -10.11
C LEU A 608 4.93 29.92 -9.31
N HIS A 609 4.34 28.80 -9.74
CA HIS A 609 3.14 28.24 -9.07
C HIS A 609 3.30 28.04 -7.55
N ASN A 610 4.47 27.66 -7.05
CA ASN A 610 4.70 27.53 -5.61
C ASN A 610 4.62 28.87 -4.87
N GLU A 611 5.12 29.95 -5.47
CA GLU A 611 4.99 31.33 -4.95
C GLU A 611 3.56 31.85 -5.10
N LEU A 612 2.89 31.52 -6.20
CA LEU A 612 1.48 31.87 -6.43
C LEU A 612 0.59 31.20 -5.38
N THR A 613 0.79 29.90 -5.11
CA THR A 613 0.13 29.19 -4.01
C THR A 613 0.40 29.87 -2.67
N TYR A 614 1.66 30.20 -2.38
CA TYR A 614 2.02 30.89 -1.13
C TYR A 614 1.27 32.22 -0.97
N GLN A 615 1.14 33.00 -2.05
CA GLN A 615 0.34 34.23 -2.01
C GLN A 615 -1.16 33.95 -1.84
N MET A 616 -1.73 32.95 -2.51
CA MET A 616 -3.15 32.58 -2.32
C MET A 616 -3.46 32.19 -0.87
N LEU A 617 -2.56 31.44 -0.22
CA LEU A 617 -2.69 31.07 1.20
C LEU A 617 -2.51 32.27 2.16
N ASN A 618 -1.93 33.38 1.69
CA ASN A 618 -1.84 34.62 2.46
C ASN A 618 -3.05 35.54 2.20
N GLU A 619 -3.65 35.46 1.01
CA GLU A 619 -4.85 36.18 0.58
C GLU A 619 -6.13 35.40 0.94
N GLU A 620 -6.23 34.93 2.20
CA GLU A 620 -7.34 34.07 2.65
C GLU A 620 -8.73 34.70 2.47
N SER A 621 -8.86 36.03 2.50
CA SER A 621 -10.12 36.72 2.26
C SER A 621 -10.70 36.46 0.87
N ASP A 622 -9.83 36.18 -0.10
CA ASP A 622 -10.20 36.09 -1.51
C ASP A 622 -10.41 34.64 -1.94
N TYR A 623 -9.64 33.71 -1.35
CA TYR A 623 -9.65 32.30 -1.74
C TYR A 623 -10.21 31.34 -0.69
N ASN A 624 -10.18 31.70 0.60
CA ASN A 624 -10.65 30.89 1.72
C ASN A 624 -10.14 29.43 1.64
N LEU A 625 -8.81 29.24 1.61
CA LEU A 625 -8.20 27.92 1.44
C LEU A 625 -7.97 27.22 2.77
N LEU A 626 -7.69 27.99 3.83
CA LEU A 626 -7.33 27.53 5.17
C LEU A 626 -8.21 28.17 6.26
N GLU A 627 -9.39 28.72 5.96
CA GLU A 627 -10.23 29.22 7.05
C GLU A 627 -10.69 28.07 7.96
N PRO A 628 -10.53 28.21 9.30
CA PRO A 628 -11.21 27.37 10.25
C PRO A 628 -12.68 27.80 10.24
N GLU A 629 -13.55 27.03 9.63
CA GLU A 629 -14.97 27.38 9.61
C GLU A 629 -15.55 27.34 11.04
N VAL A 630 -16.39 28.33 11.37
CA VAL A 630 -17.07 28.55 12.66
C VAL A 630 -17.93 27.36 13.14
N ALA A 631 -18.12 26.31 12.34
CA ALA A 631 -19.10 25.25 12.55
C ALA A 631 -18.52 23.83 12.75
N ILE A 632 -17.28 23.67 13.23
CA ILE A 632 -16.78 22.37 13.69
C ILE A 632 -16.09 22.56 15.06
N ASP A 633 -16.92 22.47 16.11
CA ASP A 633 -16.63 22.36 17.56
C ASP A 633 -15.16 22.30 17.97
N ASN A 634 -14.64 23.34 18.64
CA ASN A 634 -13.58 23.37 19.68
C ASN A 634 -12.47 22.27 19.69
N TRP A 635 -12.17 21.61 18.58
CA TRP A 635 -11.38 20.37 18.57
C TRP A 635 -9.90 20.66 18.44
N LEU A 636 -9.54 21.87 18.03
CA LEU A 636 -8.18 22.36 17.95
C LEU A 636 -8.08 23.76 18.54
N GLU A 637 -7.06 23.97 19.37
CA GLU A 637 -6.74 25.30 19.89
C GLU A 637 -6.34 26.24 18.75
N GLU A 638 -6.79 27.50 18.82
CA GLU A 638 -6.51 28.52 17.80
C GLU A 638 -5.01 28.69 17.57
N GLU A 639 -4.19 28.63 18.64
CA GLU A 639 -2.73 28.69 18.53
C GLU A 639 -2.16 27.55 17.67
N ILE A 640 -2.66 26.32 17.84
CA ILE A 640 -2.23 25.17 17.06
C ILE A 640 -2.65 25.34 15.59
N TRP A 641 -3.85 25.85 15.34
CA TRP A 641 -4.31 26.14 13.98
C TRP A 641 -3.42 27.17 13.26
N GLU A 642 -3.03 28.24 13.95
CA GLU A 642 -2.09 29.22 13.39
C GLU A 642 -0.75 28.58 13.03
N LYS A 643 -0.23 27.68 13.88
CA LYS A 643 1.00 26.92 13.57
C LYS A 643 0.83 26.00 12.36
N ILE A 644 -0.32 25.33 12.22
CA ILE A 644 -0.66 24.53 11.03
C ILE A 644 -0.67 25.39 9.77
N LYS A 645 -1.32 26.56 9.80
CA LYS A 645 -1.36 27.47 8.64
C LYS A 645 0.04 27.91 8.23
N LYS A 646 0.88 28.31 9.19
CA LYS A 646 2.29 28.67 8.94
C LYS A 646 3.06 27.51 8.33
N ALA A 647 2.93 26.31 8.88
CA ALA A 647 3.60 25.12 8.38
C ALA A 647 3.16 24.78 6.94
N VAL A 648 1.85 24.77 6.66
CA VAL A 648 1.30 24.50 5.32
C VAL A 648 1.82 25.51 4.29
N LYS A 649 1.85 26.80 4.63
CA LYS A 649 2.36 27.86 3.75
C LYS A 649 3.82 27.62 3.39
N LEU A 650 4.66 27.36 4.38
CA LEU A 650 6.09 27.11 4.17
C LEU A 650 6.32 25.81 3.40
N VAL A 651 5.67 24.71 3.77
CA VAL A 651 5.76 23.42 3.07
C VAL A 651 5.36 23.58 1.59
N SER A 652 4.26 24.28 1.33
CA SER A 652 3.76 24.52 -0.04
C SER A 652 4.69 25.42 -0.86
N ARG A 653 5.38 26.38 -0.23
CA ARG A 653 6.33 27.25 -0.93
C ARG A 653 7.65 26.55 -1.26
N TYR A 654 8.16 25.74 -0.33
CA TYR A 654 9.51 25.14 -0.39
C TYR A 654 9.57 23.75 -1.02
N HIS A 655 8.45 23.20 -1.50
CA HIS A 655 8.44 21.91 -2.19
C HIS A 655 9.23 21.91 -3.51
N ARG A 656 9.43 23.06 -4.17
CA ARG A 656 10.15 23.13 -5.46
C ARG A 656 11.66 23.09 -5.30
N GLY A 657 12.33 22.38 -6.22
CA GLY A 657 13.78 22.18 -6.19
C GLY A 657 14.65 23.44 -6.32
N HIS A 658 14.09 24.59 -6.71
CA HIS A 658 14.82 25.87 -6.74
C HIS A 658 14.76 26.65 -5.40
N MET A 659 13.86 26.25 -4.49
CA MET A 659 13.75 26.81 -3.14
C MET A 659 14.60 25.97 -2.18
N PRO A 660 15.58 26.57 -1.48
CA PRO A 660 16.48 25.82 -0.60
C PRO A 660 15.82 25.51 0.75
N ILE A 661 15.98 24.27 1.23
CA ILE A 661 15.53 23.88 2.57
C ILE A 661 16.56 24.29 3.63
N ASP A 662 17.82 24.00 3.34
CA ASP A 662 19.00 24.29 4.17
C ASP A 662 20.11 24.92 3.32
N ASN A 663 21.22 25.31 3.95
CA ASN A 663 22.37 25.88 3.25
C ASN A 663 23.05 24.93 2.26
N GLU A 664 22.94 23.61 2.47
CA GLU A 664 23.53 22.61 1.57
C GLU A 664 22.71 22.47 0.27
N SER A 665 21.40 22.75 0.34
CA SER A 665 20.44 22.67 -0.77
C SER A 665 20.38 23.92 -1.64
N LEU A 666 21.28 24.90 -1.44
CA LEU A 666 21.32 26.12 -2.23
C LEU A 666 21.52 25.82 -3.73
N PRO A 667 20.75 26.46 -4.63
CA PRO A 667 20.82 26.16 -6.05
C PRO A 667 22.17 26.57 -6.63
N ILE A 668 22.93 25.59 -7.15
CA ILE A 668 24.24 25.79 -7.78
C ILE A 668 24.17 26.76 -8.98
N LYS A 669 23.06 26.71 -9.73
CA LYS A 669 22.79 27.59 -10.87
C LYS A 669 21.41 28.20 -10.74
N ARG A 670 21.34 29.54 -10.70
CA ARG A 670 20.07 30.27 -10.69
C ARG A 670 19.44 30.22 -12.08
N LYS A 671 18.15 29.92 -12.12
CA LYS A 671 17.35 30.03 -13.34
C LYS A 671 17.01 31.49 -13.59
N LYS A 672 16.93 31.88 -14.87
CA LYS A 672 16.80 33.30 -15.24
C LYS A 672 15.55 33.97 -14.66
N PHE A 673 14.42 33.26 -14.58
CA PHE A 673 13.19 33.79 -13.99
C PHE A 673 13.36 34.19 -12.52
N MET A 674 14.20 33.48 -11.77
CA MET A 674 14.43 33.77 -10.35
C MET A 674 15.05 35.15 -10.17
N ASP A 675 15.95 35.53 -11.08
CA ASP A 675 16.56 36.86 -11.10
C ASP A 675 15.54 37.92 -11.55
N VAL A 676 14.74 37.61 -12.58
CA VAL A 676 13.70 38.52 -13.13
C VAL A 676 12.65 38.89 -12.07
N PHE A 677 12.22 37.91 -11.27
CA PHE A 677 11.24 38.13 -10.21
C PHE A 677 11.86 38.44 -8.85
N SER A 678 13.19 38.49 -8.76
CA SER A 678 13.93 38.75 -7.51
C SER A 678 13.48 37.85 -6.36
N LEU A 679 13.28 36.56 -6.63
CA LEU A 679 12.72 35.63 -5.65
C LEU A 679 13.58 35.57 -4.38
N ASN A 680 12.93 35.63 -3.22
CA ASN A 680 13.61 35.41 -1.95
C ASN A 680 14.02 33.95 -1.81
N LEU A 681 15.33 33.70 -1.73
CA LEU A 681 15.94 32.38 -1.59
C LEU A 681 16.48 32.13 -0.17
N SER A 682 15.92 32.78 0.85
CA SER A 682 16.17 32.39 2.24
C SER A 682 15.84 30.92 2.43
N THR A 683 16.62 30.26 3.27
CA THR A 683 16.42 28.82 3.53
C THR A 683 15.12 28.60 4.32
N LEU A 684 14.52 27.43 4.16
CA LEU A 684 13.35 27.06 4.97
C LEU A 684 13.68 27.11 6.47
N GLU A 685 14.90 26.73 6.86
CA GLU A 685 15.37 26.81 8.26
C GLU A 685 15.29 28.26 8.80
N GLU A 686 15.79 29.24 8.03
CA GLU A 686 15.71 30.66 8.39
C GLU A 686 14.27 31.19 8.48
N GLU A 687 13.38 30.77 7.56
CA GLU A 687 11.98 31.16 7.62
C GLU A 687 11.22 30.48 8.77
N CYS A 688 11.55 29.22 9.08
CA CYS A 688 11.00 28.53 10.24
C CYS A 688 11.44 29.20 11.56
N ASP A 689 12.68 29.68 11.64
CA ASP A 689 13.18 30.44 12.78
C ASP A 689 12.37 31.73 12.99
N LYS A 690 12.03 32.43 11.91
CA LYS A 690 11.19 33.64 11.97
C LYS A 690 9.75 33.34 12.36
N GLU A 691 9.14 32.32 11.77
CA GLU A 691 7.70 32.04 11.92
C GLU A 691 7.35 31.33 13.23
N PHE A 692 8.24 30.47 13.73
CA PHE A 692 8.00 29.64 14.93
C PHE A 692 8.82 30.05 16.16
N GLY A 693 9.76 31.00 16.04
CA GLY A 693 10.50 31.55 17.19
C GLY A 693 11.31 30.47 17.92
N ASP A 694 10.99 30.17 19.16
CA ASP A 694 11.70 29.13 19.94
C ASP A 694 11.05 27.72 19.85
N ASP A 695 9.95 27.56 19.11
CA ASP A 695 9.21 26.30 19.02
C ASP A 695 9.90 25.29 18.08
N GLN A 696 10.90 24.59 18.63
CA GLN A 696 11.72 23.62 17.90
C GLN A 696 10.91 22.44 17.33
N ASP A 697 9.80 22.08 17.96
CA ASP A 697 8.98 20.95 17.52
C ASP A 697 8.29 21.24 16.19
N TRP A 698 7.71 22.44 16.06
CA TRP A 698 7.06 22.88 14.81
C TRP A 698 8.04 23.20 13.69
N LYS A 699 9.24 23.69 14.02
CA LYS A 699 10.32 23.85 13.03
C LYS A 699 10.69 22.50 12.42
N LYS A 700 10.96 21.50 13.26
CA LYS A 700 11.31 20.14 12.79
C LYS A 700 10.20 19.52 11.96
N LEU A 701 8.95 19.60 12.44
CA LEU A 701 7.79 19.10 11.70
C LEU A 701 7.69 19.73 10.30
N THR A 702 7.79 21.07 10.22
CA THR A 702 7.67 21.81 8.96
C THR A 702 8.79 21.47 7.99
N THR A 703 10.04 21.42 8.47
CA THR A 703 11.20 21.05 7.66
C THR A 703 11.06 19.63 7.11
N VAL A 704 10.74 18.64 7.96
CA VAL A 704 10.57 17.24 7.51
C VAL A 704 9.42 17.11 6.51
N ALA A 705 8.30 17.81 6.73
CA ALA A 705 7.16 17.79 5.81
C ALA A 705 7.51 18.38 4.43
N ALA A 706 8.28 19.47 4.40
CA ALA A 706 8.74 20.09 3.16
C ALA A 706 9.72 19.20 2.38
N ARG A 707 10.66 18.53 3.08
CA ARG A 707 11.57 17.56 2.47
C ARG A 707 10.81 16.40 1.84
N TRP A 708 9.82 15.84 2.55
CA TRP A 708 8.99 14.77 2.03
C TRP A 708 8.15 15.22 0.83
N LEU A 709 7.43 16.34 0.93
CA LEU A 709 6.61 16.83 -0.19
C LEU A 709 7.45 17.10 -1.44
N LYS A 710 8.64 17.70 -1.29
CA LYS A 710 9.59 17.91 -2.40
C LYS A 710 9.96 16.62 -3.10
N PHE A 711 10.31 15.58 -2.34
CA PHE A 711 10.67 14.29 -2.92
C PHE A 711 9.45 13.58 -3.54
N ILE A 712 8.30 13.58 -2.86
CA ILE A 712 7.08 12.90 -3.29
C ILE A 712 6.55 13.51 -4.59
N ASP A 713 6.49 14.85 -4.68
CA ASP A 713 6.11 15.56 -5.91
C ASP A 713 7.13 15.34 -7.04
N GLY A 714 8.43 15.37 -6.73
CA GLY A 714 9.50 15.12 -7.69
C GLY A 714 9.51 13.71 -8.30
N VAL A 715 8.82 12.74 -7.67
CA VAL A 715 8.68 11.36 -8.15
C VAL A 715 7.43 11.18 -9.02
N ASP A 716 6.51 12.15 -9.11
CA ASP A 716 5.30 12.05 -9.94
C ASP A 716 5.60 12.21 -11.46
N VAL A 717 6.26 11.20 -12.02
CA VAL A 717 6.65 11.14 -13.45
C VAL A 717 5.69 10.28 -14.29
N GLN A 718 4.46 10.05 -13.81
CA GLN A 718 3.58 8.96 -14.28
C GLN A 718 2.68 9.31 -15.50
N ALA A 719 2.31 8.28 -16.28
CA ALA A 719 1.62 8.32 -17.59
C ALA A 719 0.14 8.69 -17.63
N ASP A 720 -0.50 9.11 -16.53
CA ASP A 720 -1.96 9.32 -16.50
C ASP A 720 -2.43 10.52 -17.37
N ARG A 721 -1.52 11.15 -18.12
CA ARG A 721 -1.79 12.17 -19.14
C ARG A 721 -2.22 11.60 -20.49
N THR A 722 -2.09 10.30 -20.73
CA THR A 722 -2.52 9.64 -21.97
C THR A 722 -3.55 8.55 -21.69
N VAL A 723 -4.80 8.87 -22.02
CA VAL A 723 -5.96 7.98 -21.83
C VAL A 723 -5.85 6.72 -22.69
N ASP A 724 -5.44 6.88 -23.95
CA ASP A 724 -5.23 5.79 -24.90
C ASP A 724 -4.32 6.24 -26.08
N PRO A 725 -3.86 5.33 -26.96
CA PRO A 725 -3.02 5.69 -28.11
C PRO A 725 -3.64 6.67 -29.11
N ALA A 726 -4.97 6.65 -29.30
CA ALA A 726 -5.68 7.56 -30.21
C ALA A 726 -5.80 8.97 -29.61
N TYR A 727 -6.05 9.08 -28.30
CA TYR A 727 -5.98 10.33 -27.55
C TYR A 727 -4.57 10.93 -27.66
N ARG A 728 -3.52 10.11 -27.51
CA ARG A 728 -2.13 10.56 -27.65
C ARG A 728 -1.83 11.10 -29.05
N GLU A 729 -2.16 10.35 -30.10
CA GLU A 729 -1.92 10.79 -31.47
C GLU A 729 -2.65 12.11 -31.75
N SER A 730 -3.90 12.22 -31.29
CA SER A 730 -4.69 13.45 -31.38
C SER A 730 -4.04 14.61 -30.61
N ARG A 731 -3.49 14.35 -29.42
CA ARG A 731 -2.81 15.34 -28.59
C ARG A 731 -1.54 15.86 -29.24
N ILE A 732 -0.67 14.97 -29.75
CA ILE A 732 0.56 15.35 -30.47
C ILE A 732 0.22 16.21 -31.69
N LYS A 733 -0.74 15.76 -32.51
CA LYS A 733 -1.20 16.52 -33.68
C LYS A 733 -1.78 17.88 -33.28
N ARG A 734 -2.57 17.92 -32.20
CA ARG A 734 -3.17 19.16 -31.71
C ARG A 734 -2.10 20.15 -31.25
N THR A 735 -1.12 19.72 -30.46
CA THR A 735 0.00 20.58 -30.01
C THR A 735 0.81 21.10 -31.20
N ALA A 736 1.16 20.25 -32.16
CA ALA A 736 1.90 20.67 -33.35
C ALA A 736 1.11 21.67 -34.22
N TYR A 737 -0.20 21.44 -34.39
CA TYR A 737 -1.08 22.36 -35.10
C TYR A 737 -1.20 23.72 -34.40
N GLU A 738 -1.36 23.72 -33.07
CA GLU A 738 -1.44 24.94 -32.28
C GLU A 738 -0.15 25.76 -32.38
N ILE A 739 1.01 25.12 -32.21
CA ILE A 739 2.33 25.78 -32.36
C ILE A 739 2.44 26.43 -33.74
N LYS A 740 2.14 25.69 -34.81
CA LYS A 740 2.15 26.21 -36.17
C LYS A 740 1.27 27.47 -36.29
N LYS A 741 0.02 27.40 -35.81
CA LYS A 741 -0.93 28.51 -35.92
C LYS A 741 -0.51 29.73 -35.08
N LEU A 742 0.03 29.50 -33.89
CA LEU A 742 0.55 30.57 -33.05
C LEU A 742 1.77 31.26 -33.69
N ILE A 743 2.68 30.50 -34.30
CA ILE A 743 3.85 31.05 -35.01
C ILE A 743 3.43 31.81 -36.28
N GLU A 744 2.51 31.28 -37.09
CA GLU A 744 1.97 31.99 -38.25
C GLU A 744 1.37 33.35 -37.85
N ASN A 745 0.62 33.38 -36.73
CA ASN A 745 0.06 34.61 -36.18
C ASN A 745 1.15 35.58 -35.69
N PHE A 746 2.18 35.06 -35.01
CA PHE A 746 3.30 35.87 -34.51
C PHE A 746 4.06 36.52 -35.68
N LEU A 747 4.43 35.74 -36.69
CA LEU A 747 5.18 36.22 -37.84
C LEU A 747 4.37 37.17 -38.72
N ALA A 748 3.06 37.02 -38.80
CA ALA A 748 2.21 37.93 -39.59
C ALA A 748 2.06 39.32 -38.96
N ASN A 749 2.01 39.39 -37.62
CA ASN A 749 1.64 40.61 -36.90
C ASN A 749 2.82 41.29 -36.17
N HIS A 750 3.96 40.60 -36.02
CA HIS A 750 5.11 41.06 -35.22
C HIS A 750 6.45 40.86 -35.94
N MET A 751 6.51 41.23 -37.24
CA MET A 751 7.70 41.09 -38.09
C MET A 751 8.91 41.91 -37.61
N GLU A 752 8.70 42.89 -36.75
CA GLU A 752 9.75 43.71 -36.14
C GLU A 752 10.75 42.89 -35.29
N HIS A 753 10.36 41.73 -34.77
CA HIS A 753 11.20 40.86 -33.93
C HIS A 753 11.99 39.82 -34.73
N THR A 754 12.80 40.29 -35.69
CA THR A 754 13.57 39.44 -36.61
C THR A 754 14.58 38.50 -35.94
N GLU A 755 15.07 38.85 -34.74
CA GLU A 755 16.05 38.06 -33.96
C GLU A 755 15.54 36.65 -33.65
N ILE A 756 14.26 36.51 -33.31
CA ILE A 756 13.63 35.21 -33.00
C ILE A 756 12.86 34.62 -34.18
N GLY A 757 12.56 35.42 -35.22
CA GLY A 757 11.74 34.99 -36.37
C GLY A 757 12.27 33.74 -37.07
N ASN A 758 13.59 33.63 -37.25
CA ASN A 758 14.21 32.45 -37.87
C ASN A 758 14.06 31.19 -37.02
N GLN A 759 14.23 31.31 -35.70
CA GLN A 759 14.08 30.19 -34.77
C GLN A 759 12.62 29.72 -34.69
N LEU A 760 11.66 30.67 -34.74
CA LEU A 760 10.24 30.34 -34.80
C LEU A 760 9.87 29.65 -36.11
N GLU A 761 10.39 30.10 -37.26
CA GLU A 761 10.15 29.43 -38.54
C GLU A 761 10.73 28.00 -38.55
N GLU A 762 11.89 27.79 -37.90
CA GLU A 762 12.43 26.44 -37.70
C GLU A 762 11.51 25.56 -36.84
N ILE A 763 11.03 26.04 -35.70
CA ILE A 763 10.05 25.31 -34.86
C ILE A 763 8.80 24.97 -35.66
N LYS A 764 8.28 25.91 -36.47
CA LYS A 764 7.11 25.70 -37.32
C LYS A 764 7.35 24.59 -38.34
N ASN A 765 8.49 24.58 -39.03
CA ASN A 765 8.84 23.54 -39.99
C ASN A 765 8.93 22.16 -39.33
N LEU A 766 9.55 22.07 -38.15
CA LEU A 766 9.62 20.82 -37.37
C LEU A 766 8.22 20.35 -36.93
N ALA A 767 7.35 21.26 -36.49
CA ALA A 767 5.98 20.95 -36.12
C ALA A 767 5.14 20.46 -37.31
N GLU A 768 5.36 21.01 -38.52
CA GLU A 768 4.73 20.51 -39.75
C GLU A 768 5.12 19.09 -40.09
N ASP A 769 6.38 18.73 -39.85
CA ASP A 769 6.85 17.37 -40.08
C ASP A 769 6.26 16.37 -39.06
N ILE A 770 6.06 16.80 -37.81
CA ILE A 770 5.30 16.02 -36.80
C ILE A 770 3.84 15.83 -37.25
N LEU A 771 3.19 16.85 -37.81
CA LEU A 771 1.81 16.74 -38.33
C LEU A 771 1.69 15.73 -39.47
N LYS A 772 2.70 15.66 -40.36
CA LYS A 772 2.74 14.69 -41.46
C LYS A 772 3.01 13.27 -40.97
N ASN A 773 3.86 13.11 -39.97
CA ASN A 773 4.20 11.82 -39.38
C ASN A 773 4.50 11.92 -37.88
N THR A 774 3.49 11.58 -37.08
CA THR A 774 3.58 11.61 -35.60
C THR A 774 4.62 10.65 -35.03
N LYS A 775 5.05 9.64 -35.78
CA LYS A 775 6.09 8.69 -35.33
C LYS A 775 7.45 9.36 -35.12
N ASN A 776 7.72 10.49 -35.78
CA ASN A 776 8.97 11.22 -35.64
C ASN A 776 8.97 12.21 -34.46
N ASN A 777 7.90 12.24 -33.65
CA ASN A 777 7.71 13.20 -32.57
C ASN A 777 8.90 13.26 -31.60
N ALA A 778 9.52 12.15 -31.25
CA ALA A 778 10.57 12.13 -30.24
C ALA A 778 11.81 12.94 -30.64
N SER A 779 12.32 12.65 -31.83
CA SER A 779 13.49 13.34 -32.37
C SER A 779 13.20 14.80 -32.70
N LEU A 780 12.05 15.06 -33.35
CA LEU A 780 11.67 16.42 -33.76
C LEU A 780 11.28 17.29 -32.56
N GLY A 781 10.53 16.74 -31.61
CA GLY A 781 10.12 17.39 -30.37
C GLY A 781 11.30 17.76 -29.48
N SER A 782 12.34 16.92 -29.41
CA SER A 782 13.58 17.25 -28.69
C SER A 782 14.31 18.45 -29.31
N LYS A 783 14.29 18.58 -30.64
CA LYS A 783 14.86 19.76 -31.33
C LYS A 783 14.03 21.01 -31.06
N ILE A 784 12.70 20.90 -31.14
CA ILE A 784 11.77 21.98 -30.81
C ILE A 784 12.01 22.47 -29.36
N GLU A 785 12.14 21.55 -28.40
CA GLU A 785 12.40 21.89 -26.99
C GLU A 785 13.71 22.67 -26.82
N LYS A 786 14.79 22.23 -27.50
CA LYS A 786 16.09 22.90 -27.40
C LYS A 786 16.00 24.36 -27.86
N ILE A 787 15.38 24.60 -29.02
CA ILE A 787 15.20 25.95 -29.57
C ILE A 787 14.32 26.78 -28.63
N ALA A 788 13.21 26.21 -28.14
CA ALA A 788 12.31 26.90 -27.23
C ALA A 788 12.98 27.30 -25.90
N LYS A 789 13.81 26.44 -25.31
CA LYS A 789 14.60 26.75 -24.09
C LYS A 789 15.58 27.90 -24.30
N GLU A 790 16.20 27.96 -25.47
CA GLU A 790 17.11 29.05 -25.83
C GLU A 790 16.36 30.38 -25.93
N ILE A 791 15.20 30.41 -26.60
CA ILE A 791 14.33 31.59 -26.67
C ILE A 791 13.83 31.99 -25.28
N GLU A 792 13.35 31.03 -24.49
CA GLU A 792 12.84 31.26 -23.13
C GLU A 792 13.87 31.97 -22.24
N THR A 793 15.10 31.44 -22.23
CA THR A 793 16.16 31.89 -21.33
C THR A 793 16.80 33.20 -21.79
N HIS A 794 17.08 33.34 -23.08
CA HIS A 794 17.88 34.45 -23.60
C HIS A 794 17.05 35.62 -24.13
N PHE A 795 15.76 35.42 -24.40
CA PHE A 795 14.91 36.45 -24.98
C PHE A 795 13.65 36.73 -24.14
N PHE A 796 12.80 35.72 -23.92
CA PHE A 796 11.52 35.91 -23.24
C PHE A 796 11.66 36.48 -21.83
N TYR A 797 12.42 35.81 -20.94
CA TYR A 797 12.59 36.28 -19.56
C TYR A 797 13.29 37.65 -19.46
N PRO A 798 14.36 37.94 -20.24
CA PRO A 798 14.93 39.29 -20.31
C PRO A 798 13.94 40.38 -20.74
N GLU A 799 13.12 40.14 -21.78
CA GLU A 799 12.11 41.10 -22.24
C GLU A 799 10.98 41.28 -21.20
N LEU A 800 10.58 40.19 -20.53
CA LEU A 800 9.63 40.26 -19.43
C LEU A 800 10.19 41.10 -18.26
N GLY A 801 11.48 40.95 -17.95
CA GLY A 801 12.17 41.77 -16.95
C GLY A 801 12.08 43.26 -17.25
N LYS A 802 12.29 43.67 -18.51
CA LYS A 802 12.10 45.07 -18.95
C LYS A 802 10.67 45.55 -18.74
N ALA A 803 9.68 44.68 -18.98
CA ALA A 803 8.27 45.02 -18.73
C ALA A 803 7.97 45.20 -17.24
N LEU A 804 8.67 44.49 -16.34
CA LEU A 804 8.52 44.60 -14.88
C LEU A 804 9.14 45.88 -14.28
N GLU A 805 10.10 46.49 -14.96
CA GLU A 805 10.77 47.73 -14.53
C GLU A 805 9.87 48.98 -14.62
N THR A 806 8.70 48.88 -15.25
CA THR A 806 7.72 49.98 -15.39
C THR A 806 7.30 50.61 -14.06
N GLU A 807 7.09 51.92 -14.03
CA GLU A 807 6.62 52.64 -12.82
C GLU A 807 5.14 52.37 -12.48
N LYS A 808 4.40 51.68 -13.36
CA LYS A 808 2.98 51.38 -13.15
C LYS A 808 2.78 50.34 -12.05
N GLU A 809 1.76 50.54 -11.22
CA GLU A 809 1.32 49.56 -10.21
C GLU A 809 0.81 48.27 -10.85
N GLN A 810 0.07 48.37 -11.97
CA GLN A 810 -0.40 47.23 -12.75
C GLN A 810 0.47 47.02 -13.99
N ILE A 811 1.05 45.82 -14.10
CA ILE A 811 1.95 45.44 -15.19
C ILE A 811 1.15 44.67 -16.23
N ILE A 812 1.03 45.27 -17.42
CA ILE A 812 0.35 44.65 -18.57
C ILE A 812 1.43 44.23 -19.57
N VAL A 813 1.59 42.92 -19.72
CA VAL A 813 2.55 42.36 -20.68
C VAL A 813 2.02 42.54 -22.11
N PRO A 814 2.86 43.03 -23.06
CA PRO A 814 2.47 43.18 -24.46
C PRO A 814 1.97 41.88 -25.10
N GLN A 815 1.02 42.02 -26.03
CA GLN A 815 0.37 40.86 -26.67
C GLN A 815 1.35 39.94 -27.40
N TRP A 816 2.36 40.51 -28.06
CA TRP A 816 3.38 39.72 -28.76
C TRP A 816 4.18 38.84 -27.78
N LEU A 817 4.52 39.36 -26.59
CA LEU A 817 5.29 38.62 -25.59
C LEU A 817 4.47 37.49 -24.95
N ARG A 818 3.16 37.72 -24.73
CA ARG A 818 2.22 36.65 -24.34
C ARG A 818 2.09 35.57 -25.41
N LEU A 819 2.01 35.97 -26.67
CA LEU A 819 1.94 35.03 -27.79
C LEU A 819 3.22 34.19 -27.89
N LEU A 820 4.38 34.81 -27.69
CA LEU A 820 5.68 34.12 -27.64
C LEU A 820 5.74 33.10 -26.50
N ASP A 821 5.29 33.48 -25.30
CA ASP A 821 5.29 32.55 -24.16
C ASP A 821 4.42 31.32 -24.42
N ARG A 822 3.24 31.51 -25.02
CA ARG A 822 2.36 30.39 -25.41
C ARG A 822 3.03 29.45 -26.41
N ILE A 823 3.81 29.99 -27.36
CA ILE A 823 4.57 29.17 -28.31
C ILE A 823 5.64 28.36 -27.57
N ILE A 824 6.45 29.04 -26.74
CA ILE A 824 7.53 28.42 -25.94
C ILE A 824 6.96 27.31 -25.06
N PHE A 825 5.92 27.61 -24.28
CA PHE A 825 5.30 26.66 -23.37
C PHE A 825 4.83 25.41 -24.10
N LYS A 826 4.13 25.57 -25.23
CA LYS A 826 3.65 24.45 -26.05
C LYS A 826 4.80 23.63 -26.64
N ALA A 827 5.85 24.30 -27.11
CA ALA A 827 7.05 23.67 -27.66
C ALA A 827 7.77 22.79 -26.62
N LEU A 828 7.81 23.22 -25.36
CA LEU A 828 8.41 22.46 -24.25
C LEU A 828 7.60 21.22 -23.85
N GLN A 829 6.34 21.08 -24.27
CA GLN A 829 5.50 19.95 -23.86
C GLN A 829 5.85 18.63 -24.58
N PHE A 830 6.49 18.65 -25.76
CA PHE A 830 6.71 17.43 -26.55
C PHE A 830 7.52 16.36 -25.80
N PRO A 831 8.71 16.64 -25.24
CA PRO A 831 9.50 15.63 -24.54
C PRO A 831 8.89 15.26 -23.18
N HIS A 832 8.15 16.19 -22.58
CA HIS A 832 7.41 15.96 -21.35
C HIS A 832 6.36 14.86 -21.55
N PHE A 833 5.57 14.91 -22.63
CA PHE A 833 4.61 13.85 -22.92
C PHE A 833 5.26 12.48 -23.12
N GLU A 834 6.42 12.41 -23.77
CA GLU A 834 7.10 11.14 -24.00
C GLU A 834 7.63 10.50 -22.72
N LYS A 835 8.22 11.30 -21.83
CA LYS A 835 8.65 10.82 -20.50
C LYS A 835 7.49 10.22 -19.72
N HIS A 836 6.37 10.96 -19.65
CA HIS A 836 5.20 10.51 -18.91
C HIS A 836 4.61 9.24 -19.52
N ASN A 837 4.50 9.13 -20.85
CA ASN A 837 3.89 7.94 -21.48
C ASN A 837 4.66 6.63 -21.23
N LEU A 838 5.99 6.72 -21.12
CA LEU A 838 6.83 5.54 -20.91
C LEU A 838 6.63 4.97 -19.49
N ILE A 839 6.55 5.84 -18.48
CA ILE A 839 6.47 5.43 -17.07
C ILE A 839 5.02 5.30 -16.64
N ARG A 840 4.53 4.06 -16.53
CA ARG A 840 3.18 3.78 -16.03
C ARG A 840 3.00 4.25 -14.58
N TYR A 841 3.91 3.86 -13.70
CA TYR A 841 3.96 4.32 -12.31
C TYR A 841 5.35 4.14 -11.71
N VAL A 842 5.61 4.86 -10.63
CA VAL A 842 6.80 4.71 -9.77
C VAL A 842 6.34 4.29 -8.38
N TYR A 843 6.93 3.25 -7.83
CA TYR A 843 6.45 2.65 -6.58
C TYR A 843 7.57 2.21 -5.63
N PRO A 844 7.47 2.46 -4.32
CA PRO A 844 8.41 1.93 -3.34
C PRO A 844 8.30 0.40 -3.26
N ARG A 845 9.41 -0.33 -3.40
CA ARG A 845 9.44 -1.79 -3.36
C ARG A 845 9.94 -2.32 -2.03
N PHE A 846 11.12 -1.86 -1.61
CA PHE A 846 11.84 -2.44 -0.48
C PHE A 846 12.82 -1.43 0.12
N PHE A 847 13.05 -1.52 1.43
CA PHE A 847 14.05 -0.74 2.13
C PHE A 847 15.11 -1.63 2.76
N ARG A 848 16.34 -1.56 2.24
CA ARG A 848 17.49 -2.31 2.72
C ARG A 848 18.14 -1.54 3.88
N LYS A 849 17.77 -1.91 5.11
CA LYS A 849 18.34 -1.29 6.32
C LYS A 849 19.83 -1.65 6.49
N HIS A 850 20.15 -2.93 6.41
CA HIS A 850 21.52 -3.46 6.52
C HIS A 850 21.87 -4.32 5.31
N SER A 851 23.04 -4.11 4.73
CA SER A 851 23.60 -4.85 3.60
C SER A 851 24.82 -5.68 4.03
N VAL A 852 25.16 -6.70 3.25
CA VAL A 852 26.28 -7.61 3.56
C VAL A 852 27.60 -6.85 3.75
N CYS A 853 27.85 -5.83 2.93
CA CYS A 853 29.12 -5.09 2.90
C CYS A 853 29.01 -3.65 3.41
N GLY A 854 27.85 -3.21 3.92
CA GLY A 854 27.65 -1.84 4.40
C GLY A 854 27.36 -0.80 3.30
N ASN A 855 27.75 -1.05 2.06
CA ASN A 855 27.65 -0.08 0.97
C ASN A 855 26.22 0.34 0.63
N PHE A 856 25.27 -0.61 0.75
CA PHE A 856 23.85 -0.39 0.50
C PHE A 856 23.02 -0.31 1.77
N ASP A 857 23.66 -0.05 2.91
CA ASP A 857 22.92 0.23 4.14
C ASP A 857 22.06 1.47 3.93
N ARG A 858 20.82 1.40 4.41
CA ARG A 858 19.81 2.46 4.26
C ARG A 858 19.48 2.79 2.81
N THR A 859 19.32 1.78 1.95
CA THR A 859 18.94 1.98 0.54
C THR A 859 17.45 1.75 0.31
N LEU A 860 16.75 2.74 -0.24
CA LEU A 860 15.37 2.61 -0.72
C LEU A 860 15.35 2.16 -2.19
N TYR A 861 14.67 1.06 -2.47
CA TYR A 861 14.46 0.55 -3.81
C TYR A 861 13.09 0.99 -4.33
N LEU A 862 13.08 1.66 -5.48
CA LEU A 862 11.90 2.05 -6.22
C LEU A 862 11.77 1.18 -7.48
N SER A 863 10.55 0.83 -7.84
CA SER A 863 10.22 0.19 -9.11
C SER A 863 9.70 1.25 -10.09
N LEU A 864 10.22 1.23 -11.31
CA LEU A 864 9.76 2.00 -12.46
C LEU A 864 8.97 1.06 -13.37
N SER A 865 7.64 1.15 -13.32
CA SER A 865 6.76 0.37 -14.18
C SER A 865 6.67 1.00 -15.56
N ILE A 866 6.98 0.23 -16.61
CA ILE A 866 7.06 0.71 -17.99
C ILE A 866 5.86 0.22 -18.81
N ASN A 867 5.34 1.09 -19.67
CA ASN A 867 4.37 0.70 -20.68
C ASN A 867 5.08 0.03 -21.87
N ARG A 868 4.99 -1.30 -21.98
CA ARG A 868 5.67 -2.07 -23.03
C ARG A 868 5.25 -1.68 -24.44
N ASP A 869 3.99 -1.28 -24.63
CA ASP A 869 3.45 -0.90 -25.94
C ASP A 869 4.07 0.41 -26.47
N GLU A 870 4.75 1.16 -25.60
CA GLU A 870 5.43 2.42 -25.92
C GLU A 870 6.90 2.23 -26.32
N ILE A 871 7.43 1.00 -26.25
CA ILE A 871 8.80 0.67 -26.61
C ILE A 871 8.87 0.48 -28.13
N SER A 872 9.56 1.38 -28.82
CA SER A 872 9.76 1.30 -30.27
C SER A 872 11.24 1.16 -30.66
N ASP A 873 12.14 1.83 -29.92
CA ASP A 873 13.60 1.75 -30.08
C ASP A 873 14.28 1.61 -28.72
N ALA A 874 15.07 0.55 -28.53
CA ALA A 874 15.74 0.24 -27.27
C ALA A 874 16.70 1.37 -26.84
N SER A 875 17.44 1.96 -27.78
CA SER A 875 18.39 3.05 -27.48
C SER A 875 17.67 4.30 -26.96
N HIS A 876 16.59 4.70 -27.62
CA HIS A 876 15.75 5.81 -27.18
C HIS A 876 15.12 5.56 -25.80
N THR A 877 14.56 4.37 -25.57
CA THR A 877 13.97 3.98 -24.28
C THR A 877 15.00 4.05 -23.15
N LEU A 878 16.20 3.50 -23.34
CA LEU A 878 17.26 3.53 -22.33
C LEU A 878 17.70 4.97 -21.99
N ASN A 879 17.76 5.87 -22.99
CA ASN A 879 18.07 7.28 -22.75
C ASN A 879 16.98 7.98 -21.92
N LEU A 880 15.70 7.73 -22.22
CA LEU A 880 14.58 8.26 -21.45
C LEU A 880 14.61 7.76 -20.00
N LEU A 881 14.81 6.45 -19.80
CA LEU A 881 14.90 5.83 -18.48
C LEU A 881 16.04 6.42 -17.65
N LYS A 882 17.21 6.61 -18.25
CA LYS A 882 18.35 7.26 -17.59
C LYS A 882 18.02 8.69 -17.18
N GLY A 883 17.33 9.44 -18.03
CA GLY A 883 16.85 10.79 -17.71
C GLY A 883 15.93 10.79 -16.48
N VAL A 884 14.90 9.94 -16.49
CA VAL A 884 13.96 9.80 -15.36
C VAL A 884 14.67 9.42 -14.06
N LYS A 885 15.59 8.45 -14.10
CA LYS A 885 16.38 8.05 -12.92
C LYS A 885 17.20 9.23 -12.36
N ASN A 886 17.85 9.99 -13.24
CA ASN A 886 18.64 11.15 -12.83
C ASN A 886 17.76 12.26 -12.22
N ASP A 887 16.57 12.50 -12.80
CA ASP A 887 15.62 13.49 -12.30
C ASP A 887 15.18 13.13 -10.86
N ILE A 888 14.76 11.87 -10.62
CA ILE A 888 14.34 11.38 -9.29
C ILE A 888 15.48 11.45 -8.26
N ILE A 889 16.69 11.01 -8.63
CA ILE A 889 17.87 11.10 -7.73
C ILE A 889 18.19 12.56 -7.42
N GLY A 890 18.06 13.45 -8.41
CA GLY A 890 18.24 14.88 -8.25
C GLY A 890 17.27 15.48 -7.23
N GLU A 891 15.98 15.16 -7.32
CA GLU A 891 14.97 15.64 -6.38
C GLU A 891 15.15 15.06 -4.97
N PHE A 892 15.53 13.77 -4.85
CA PHE A 892 15.87 13.16 -3.56
C PHE A 892 17.02 13.90 -2.83
N LYS A 893 18.09 14.23 -3.56
CA LYS A 893 19.23 14.98 -3.01
C LYS A 893 18.87 16.42 -2.67
N LYS A 894 18.09 17.10 -3.51
CA LYS A 894 17.63 18.48 -3.22
C LYS A 894 16.66 18.55 -2.04
N ALA A 895 15.95 17.46 -1.75
CA ALA A 895 15.19 17.31 -0.52
C ALA A 895 16.09 17.08 0.72
N GLY A 896 17.37 16.73 0.53
CA GLY A 896 18.33 16.42 1.59
C GLY A 896 17.90 15.25 2.47
N LEU A 897 17.13 14.31 1.90
CA LEU A 897 16.70 13.09 2.58
C LEU A 897 17.83 12.04 2.66
N ASP A 898 18.97 12.28 2.02
CA ASP A 898 20.21 11.48 2.12
C ASP A 898 21.13 11.90 3.28
N GLY A 899 20.72 12.91 4.06
CA GLY A 899 21.43 13.38 5.25
C GLY A 899 21.54 12.31 6.35
N LYS A 900 22.54 12.46 7.23
CA LYS A 900 22.82 11.47 8.30
C LYS A 900 21.65 11.26 9.26
N GLU A 901 20.83 12.29 9.46
CA GLU A 901 19.69 12.29 10.37
C GLU A 901 18.50 11.50 9.82
N PHE A 902 18.41 11.34 8.50
CA PHE A 902 17.32 10.66 7.82
C PHE A 902 17.54 9.15 7.68
N PRO A 903 16.46 8.38 7.46
CA PRO A 903 16.54 6.93 7.36
C PRO A 903 17.19 6.46 6.05
N ILE A 904 17.08 7.20 4.95
CA ILE A 904 17.54 6.80 3.63
C ILE A 904 18.90 7.44 3.34
N LYS A 905 19.84 6.66 2.83
CA LYS A 905 21.15 7.13 2.35
C LYS A 905 21.21 7.15 0.82
N LEU A 906 20.57 6.18 0.18
CA LEU A 906 20.63 5.97 -1.27
C LEU A 906 19.25 5.55 -1.79
N ILE A 907 18.94 5.94 -3.02
CA ILE A 907 17.84 5.37 -3.80
C ILE A 907 18.39 4.55 -4.96
N LYS A 908 17.81 3.37 -5.16
CA LYS A 908 17.99 2.55 -6.37
C LYS A 908 16.67 2.38 -7.10
N MET A 909 16.72 2.33 -8.42
CA MET A 909 15.55 2.17 -9.28
C MET A 909 15.71 0.96 -10.20
N GLU A 910 14.75 0.05 -10.08
CA GLU A 910 14.62 -1.17 -10.87
C GLU A 910 13.48 -1.00 -11.88
N ILE A 911 13.59 -1.67 -13.02
CA ILE A 911 12.64 -1.54 -14.13
C ILE A 911 11.70 -2.75 -14.09
N GLU A 912 10.40 -2.51 -14.18
CA GLU A 912 9.37 -3.56 -14.24
C GLU A 912 8.42 -3.32 -15.41
N PRO A 913 7.89 -4.36 -16.06
CA PRO A 913 8.24 -5.77 -15.89
C PRO A 913 9.59 -6.11 -16.53
N VAL A 914 10.43 -6.86 -15.81
CA VAL A 914 11.66 -7.43 -16.36
C VAL A 914 11.33 -8.33 -17.56
N SER A 915 12.01 -8.13 -18.69
CA SER A 915 11.87 -9.01 -19.86
C SER A 915 12.58 -10.33 -19.60
N GLU A 916 13.88 -10.26 -19.32
CA GLU A 916 14.70 -11.42 -19.00
C GLU A 916 15.81 -11.05 -18.01
N ARG A 917 16.15 -11.98 -17.11
CA ARG A 917 17.34 -11.87 -16.25
C ARG A 917 18.54 -12.46 -16.96
N VAL A 918 19.51 -11.63 -17.32
CA VAL A 918 20.68 -12.06 -18.08
C VAL A 918 21.90 -12.06 -17.18
N LEU A 919 22.47 -13.24 -16.90
CA LEU A 919 23.70 -13.37 -16.13
C LEU A 919 24.92 -13.41 -17.06
N ILE A 920 25.82 -12.46 -16.93
CA ILE A 920 27.15 -12.49 -17.56
C ILE A 920 28.15 -12.92 -16.49
N THR A 921 28.88 -14.01 -16.72
CA THR A 921 29.81 -14.54 -15.70
C THR A 921 31.06 -15.16 -16.32
N PRO A 922 32.25 -14.87 -15.78
CA PRO A 922 33.42 -15.69 -16.07
C PRO A 922 33.27 -17.05 -15.38
N LEU A 923 33.79 -18.10 -16.01
CA LEU A 923 33.83 -19.45 -15.44
C LEU A 923 35.24 -20.02 -15.57
N GLY A 924 35.74 -20.56 -14.46
CA GLY A 924 37.01 -21.30 -14.42
C GLY A 924 36.77 -22.80 -14.46
N THR A 925 37.66 -23.56 -13.83
CA THR A 925 37.48 -25.02 -13.71
C THR A 925 36.66 -25.42 -12.48
N SER A 926 36.32 -24.52 -11.57
CA SER A 926 35.51 -24.83 -10.39
C SER A 926 34.01 -24.54 -10.65
N PRO A 927 33.10 -25.49 -10.40
CA PRO A 927 31.67 -25.32 -10.72
C PRO A 927 30.88 -24.47 -9.71
N GLY A 928 31.39 -24.26 -8.49
CA GLY A 928 30.63 -23.68 -7.38
C GLY A 928 30.15 -22.24 -7.59
N VAL A 929 30.90 -21.42 -8.34
CA VAL A 929 30.53 -20.03 -8.66
C VAL A 929 29.24 -19.98 -9.48
N LEU A 930 29.22 -20.69 -10.62
CA LEU A 930 28.05 -20.70 -11.51
C LEU A 930 26.86 -21.39 -10.82
N TYR A 931 27.10 -22.48 -10.09
CA TYR A 931 26.06 -23.14 -9.30
C TYR A 931 25.39 -22.17 -8.30
N THR A 932 26.19 -21.39 -7.56
CA THR A 932 25.69 -20.40 -6.60
C THR A 932 24.86 -19.31 -7.29
N LEU A 933 25.35 -18.76 -8.41
CA LEU A 933 24.66 -17.69 -9.14
C LEU A 933 23.32 -18.16 -9.71
N ILE A 934 23.26 -19.37 -10.27
CA ILE A 934 22.00 -19.95 -10.77
C ILE A 934 21.00 -20.06 -9.63
N LYS A 935 21.40 -20.64 -8.49
CA LYS A 935 20.51 -20.84 -7.34
C LYS A 935 20.05 -19.54 -6.69
N LYS A 936 20.88 -18.50 -6.69
CA LYS A 936 20.59 -17.23 -5.98
C LYS A 936 19.93 -16.16 -6.83
N LEU A 937 20.21 -16.12 -8.14
CA LEU A 937 19.72 -15.08 -9.03
C LEU A 937 18.57 -15.55 -9.93
N ASN A 938 18.44 -16.88 -10.11
CA ASN A 938 17.48 -17.53 -11.00
C ASN A 938 17.44 -16.86 -12.40
N PRO A 939 18.58 -16.80 -13.12
CA PRO A 939 18.67 -16.09 -14.39
C PRO A 939 17.86 -16.78 -15.50
N GLY A 940 17.26 -16.01 -16.41
CA GLY A 940 16.60 -16.55 -17.62
C GLY A 940 17.59 -16.99 -18.69
N LYS A 941 18.70 -16.26 -18.85
CA LYS A 941 19.82 -16.59 -19.76
C LYS A 941 21.17 -16.42 -19.08
N ILE A 942 22.16 -17.20 -19.51
CA ILE A 942 23.53 -17.11 -18.99
C ILE A 942 24.52 -17.00 -20.14
N TYR A 943 25.33 -15.94 -20.10
CA TYR A 943 26.51 -15.75 -20.94
C TYR A 943 27.76 -16.08 -20.14
N VAL A 944 28.39 -17.22 -20.47
CA VAL A 944 29.56 -17.73 -19.76
C VAL A 944 30.82 -17.43 -20.54
N ILE A 945 31.79 -16.78 -19.90
CA ILE A 945 33.08 -16.45 -20.52
C ILE A 945 34.12 -17.44 -19.96
N THR A 946 34.63 -18.34 -20.80
CA THR A 946 35.38 -19.51 -20.32
C THR A 946 36.38 -20.08 -21.33
N SER A 947 37.17 -21.05 -20.89
CA SER A 947 37.97 -21.92 -21.77
C SER A 947 37.21 -23.19 -22.13
N LYS A 948 37.70 -23.96 -23.11
CA LYS A 948 37.08 -25.25 -23.47
C LYS A 948 36.91 -26.19 -22.27
N THR A 949 37.93 -26.25 -21.39
CA THR A 949 37.88 -27.09 -20.18
C THR A 949 36.82 -26.65 -19.15
N GLY A 950 36.45 -25.37 -19.12
CA GLY A 950 35.39 -24.88 -18.25
C GLY A 950 34.01 -25.08 -18.88
N GLU A 951 33.90 -24.95 -20.20
CA GLU A 951 32.67 -25.25 -20.96
C GLU A 951 32.20 -26.69 -20.75
N ASP A 952 33.14 -27.66 -20.75
CA ASP A 952 32.83 -29.08 -20.56
C ASP A 952 32.13 -29.39 -19.21
N LYS A 953 32.18 -28.46 -18.23
CA LYS A 953 31.52 -28.59 -16.92
C LYS A 953 30.10 -28.02 -16.87
N ILE A 954 29.73 -27.17 -17.83
CA ILE A 954 28.43 -26.49 -17.83
C ILE A 954 27.25 -27.48 -17.76
N PRO A 955 27.21 -28.58 -18.54
CA PRO A 955 26.09 -29.52 -18.48
C PRO A 955 25.87 -30.11 -17.08
N GLU A 956 26.95 -30.49 -16.38
CA GLU A 956 26.88 -31.02 -15.02
C GLU A 956 26.39 -29.96 -14.02
N ILE A 957 26.86 -28.71 -14.15
CA ILE A 957 26.41 -27.59 -13.30
C ILE A 957 24.92 -27.33 -13.48
N CYS A 958 24.45 -27.30 -14.73
CA CYS A 958 23.05 -27.11 -15.09
C CYS A 958 22.18 -28.22 -14.51
N GLU A 959 22.58 -29.49 -14.68
CA GLU A 959 21.86 -30.63 -14.09
C GLU A 959 21.75 -30.53 -12.56
N LYS A 960 22.87 -30.27 -11.86
CA LYS A 960 22.89 -30.16 -10.39
C LYS A 960 22.11 -28.96 -9.87
N SER A 961 22.07 -27.88 -10.63
CA SER A 961 21.31 -26.67 -10.28
C SER A 961 19.84 -26.75 -10.68
N GLY A 962 19.45 -27.70 -11.54
CA GLY A 962 18.12 -27.80 -12.12
C GLY A 962 17.86 -26.73 -13.19
N TYR A 963 18.91 -26.28 -13.88
CA TYR A 963 18.87 -25.25 -14.93
C TYR A 963 18.88 -25.88 -16.32
N ASP A 964 18.21 -25.25 -17.26
CA ASP A 964 18.20 -25.68 -18.66
C ASP A 964 19.47 -25.21 -19.38
N ALA A 965 20.29 -26.16 -19.83
CA ALA A 965 21.57 -25.89 -20.48
C ALA A 965 21.41 -25.16 -21.83
N ASP A 966 20.25 -25.25 -22.49
CA ASP A 966 19.98 -24.58 -23.75
C ASP A 966 19.92 -23.04 -23.62
N ASN A 967 19.73 -22.55 -22.39
CA ASN A 967 19.75 -21.10 -22.07
C ASN A 967 21.16 -20.57 -21.74
N VAL A 968 22.20 -21.39 -21.90
CA VAL A 968 23.60 -21.01 -21.67
C VAL A 968 24.33 -20.84 -23.00
N LYS A 969 24.95 -19.67 -23.20
CA LYS A 969 25.85 -19.43 -24.34
C LYS A 969 27.27 -19.13 -23.85
N SER A 970 28.23 -19.89 -24.37
CA SER A 970 29.65 -19.78 -24.01
C SER A 970 30.42 -18.88 -24.98
N PHE A 971 31.25 -17.99 -24.45
CA PHE A 971 32.27 -17.22 -25.16
C PHE A 971 33.64 -17.83 -24.85
N LEU A 972 34.23 -18.48 -25.85
CA LEU A 972 35.43 -19.30 -25.68
C LEU A 972 36.71 -18.52 -25.95
N PHE A 973 37.68 -18.70 -25.05
CA PHE A 973 39.06 -18.24 -25.21
C PHE A 973 40.02 -19.43 -25.17
N ASN A 974 40.91 -19.52 -26.17
CA ASN A 974 41.90 -20.59 -26.22
C ASN A 974 42.96 -20.43 -25.13
N ASP A 975 43.43 -19.19 -24.92
CA ASP A 975 44.28 -18.83 -23.79
C ASP A 975 43.46 -18.05 -22.73
N PRO A 976 43.00 -18.71 -21.65
CA PRO A 976 42.26 -18.05 -20.59
C PRO A 976 43.16 -17.15 -19.72
N PHE A 977 44.47 -17.06 -19.94
CA PHE A 977 45.37 -16.19 -19.16
C PHE A 977 45.82 -14.94 -19.92
N ALA A 978 46.00 -15.03 -21.24
CA ALA A 978 46.51 -13.91 -22.06
C ALA A 978 45.92 -13.83 -23.48
N GLY A 979 44.70 -14.32 -23.70
CA GLY A 979 44.00 -14.34 -25.00
C GLY A 979 43.56 -12.98 -25.57
N PHE A 980 44.30 -11.88 -25.34
CA PHE A 980 43.91 -10.52 -25.75
C PHE A 980 43.65 -10.39 -27.27
N SER A 981 44.34 -11.18 -28.11
CA SER A 981 44.13 -11.22 -29.56
C SER A 981 42.76 -11.78 -29.98
N GLU A 982 42.08 -12.50 -29.10
CA GLU A 982 40.78 -13.15 -29.36
C GLU A 982 39.60 -12.28 -28.91
N MET A 983 39.86 -11.16 -28.22
CA MET A 983 38.83 -10.31 -27.63
C MET A 983 37.92 -9.66 -28.67
N GLU A 984 38.48 -9.07 -29.73
CA GLU A 984 37.68 -8.34 -30.74
C GLU A 984 36.64 -9.23 -31.42
N ARG A 985 36.98 -10.50 -31.66
CA ARG A 985 36.04 -11.49 -32.20
C ARG A 985 34.90 -11.77 -31.22
N ASN A 986 35.23 -12.07 -29.96
CA ASN A 986 34.23 -12.36 -28.93
C ASN A 986 33.35 -11.12 -28.60
N PHE A 987 33.93 -9.91 -28.64
CA PHE A 987 33.17 -8.67 -28.48
C PHE A 987 32.23 -8.41 -29.65
N ALA A 988 32.65 -8.65 -30.89
CA ALA A 988 31.77 -8.54 -32.05
C ALA A 988 30.59 -9.54 -31.96
N GLU A 989 30.85 -10.76 -31.50
CA GLU A 989 29.78 -11.75 -31.26
C GLU A 989 28.85 -11.34 -30.11
N PHE A 990 29.39 -10.79 -29.03
CA PHE A 990 28.61 -10.29 -27.90
C PHE A 990 27.76 -9.08 -28.28
N GLU A 991 28.30 -8.14 -29.06
CA GLU A 991 27.58 -6.97 -29.54
C GLU A 991 26.49 -7.29 -30.56
N ALA A 992 26.58 -8.45 -31.22
CA ALA A 992 25.54 -8.96 -32.10
C ALA A 992 24.36 -9.60 -31.34
N LEU A 993 24.47 -9.81 -30.02
CA LEU A 993 23.36 -10.26 -29.20
C LEU A 993 22.28 -9.17 -29.11
N ASN A 994 21.02 -9.59 -29.19
CA ASN A 994 19.88 -8.70 -29.04
C ASN A 994 19.49 -8.63 -27.56
N PHE A 995 19.72 -7.47 -26.93
CA PHE A 995 19.30 -7.17 -25.56
C PHE A 995 18.08 -6.27 -25.59
N ASP A 996 17.04 -6.64 -24.84
CA ASP A 996 15.86 -5.80 -24.66
C ASP A 996 16.17 -4.65 -23.67
N ALA A 997 15.57 -3.48 -23.87
CA ALA A 997 15.74 -2.34 -22.96
C ALA A 997 15.25 -2.64 -21.53
N LEU A 998 14.41 -3.67 -21.35
CA LEU A 998 13.86 -4.14 -20.09
C LEU A 998 14.59 -5.36 -19.51
N ASP A 999 15.71 -5.79 -20.09
CA ASP A 999 16.52 -6.87 -19.53
C ASP A 999 17.19 -6.44 -18.22
N GLU A 1000 17.12 -7.30 -17.20
CA GLU A 1000 17.89 -7.15 -15.96
C GLU A 1000 19.24 -7.83 -16.16
N ILE A 1001 20.26 -7.03 -16.46
CA ILE A 1001 21.61 -7.53 -16.74
C ILE A 1001 22.40 -7.61 -15.43
N ILE A 1002 22.87 -8.81 -15.09
CA ILE A 1002 23.65 -9.08 -13.88
C ILE A 1002 25.05 -9.54 -14.31
N LEU A 1003 26.07 -8.81 -13.89
CA LEU A 1003 27.47 -9.16 -14.11
C LEU A 1003 28.06 -9.76 -12.85
N ASN A 1004 28.47 -11.02 -12.89
CA ASN A 1004 29.33 -11.58 -11.87
C ASN A 1004 30.80 -11.31 -12.21
N LEU A 1005 31.56 -10.80 -11.25
CA LEU A 1005 32.99 -10.52 -11.40
C LEU A 1005 33.90 -11.58 -10.76
N ALA A 1006 33.34 -12.63 -10.15
CA ALA A 1006 34.11 -13.69 -9.47
C ALA A 1006 34.21 -14.98 -10.31
N GLY A 1007 35.26 -15.77 -10.11
CA GLY A 1007 35.49 -17.01 -10.86
C GLY A 1007 36.27 -16.79 -12.16
N GLY A 1008 36.74 -17.88 -12.78
CA GLY A 1008 37.67 -17.79 -13.90
C GLY A 1008 39.05 -17.26 -13.52
N THR A 1009 39.85 -16.94 -14.54
CA THR A 1009 41.13 -16.23 -14.39
C THR A 1009 40.89 -14.72 -14.36
N SER A 1010 41.89 -13.94 -13.94
CA SER A 1010 41.83 -12.47 -13.99
C SER A 1010 41.59 -11.94 -15.40
N PHE A 1011 42.08 -12.63 -16.44
CA PHE A 1011 41.82 -12.26 -17.82
C PHE A 1011 40.34 -12.45 -18.21
N LEU A 1012 39.71 -13.58 -17.84
CA LEU A 1012 38.29 -13.80 -18.12
C LEU A 1012 37.40 -12.81 -17.36
N GLN A 1013 37.77 -12.46 -16.12
CA GLN A 1013 37.09 -11.41 -15.34
C GLN A 1013 37.21 -10.05 -16.03
N TYR A 1014 38.39 -9.70 -16.54
CA TYR A 1014 38.62 -8.48 -17.32
C TYR A 1014 37.75 -8.43 -18.58
N VAL A 1015 37.62 -9.54 -19.31
CA VAL A 1015 36.72 -9.65 -20.48
C VAL A 1015 35.25 -9.41 -20.07
N ALA A 1016 34.79 -10.02 -18.98
CA ALA A 1016 33.44 -9.85 -18.48
C ALA A 1016 33.12 -8.38 -18.13
N SER A 1017 34.05 -7.70 -17.44
CA SER A 1017 33.94 -6.26 -17.16
C SER A 1017 33.85 -5.43 -18.44
N ASN A 1018 34.69 -5.71 -19.44
CA ASN A 1018 34.66 -4.96 -20.71
C ASN A 1018 33.35 -5.17 -21.49
N MET A 1019 32.77 -6.37 -21.44
CA MET A 1019 31.45 -6.64 -22.03
C MET A 1019 30.36 -5.82 -21.34
N ALA A 1020 30.38 -5.77 -20.00
CA ALA A 1020 29.45 -4.93 -19.24
C ALA A 1020 29.64 -3.43 -19.49
N ASP A 1021 30.87 -2.93 -19.53
CA ASP A 1021 31.15 -1.51 -19.80
C ASP A 1021 30.62 -1.08 -21.18
N ARG A 1022 30.63 -1.98 -22.17
CA ARG A 1022 30.03 -1.73 -23.50
C ARG A 1022 28.51 -1.60 -23.43
N LEU A 1023 27.85 -2.40 -22.58
CA LEU A 1023 26.40 -2.28 -22.34
C LEU A 1023 26.06 -0.99 -21.58
N GLU A 1024 26.84 -0.64 -20.55
CA GLU A 1024 26.66 0.62 -19.81
C GLU A 1024 26.86 1.85 -20.69
N LYS A 1025 27.81 1.82 -21.64
CA LYS A 1025 27.97 2.87 -22.68
C LYS A 1025 26.75 3.02 -23.58
N LYS A 1026 25.98 1.94 -23.77
CA LYS A 1026 24.68 1.93 -24.46
C LYS A 1026 23.50 2.24 -23.51
N ASN A 1027 23.78 2.65 -22.27
CA ASN A 1027 22.82 2.98 -21.20
C ASN A 1027 22.02 1.80 -20.61
N TYR A 1028 22.43 0.54 -20.84
CA TYR A 1028 21.86 -0.57 -20.09
C TYR A 1028 22.25 -0.49 -18.61
N SER A 1029 21.32 -0.87 -17.74
CA SER A 1029 21.56 -0.96 -16.30
C SER A 1029 22.19 -2.31 -16.00
N VAL A 1030 23.46 -2.32 -15.57
CA VAL A 1030 24.17 -3.56 -15.20
C VAL A 1030 24.34 -3.64 -13.69
N LYS A 1031 23.76 -4.67 -13.08
CA LYS A 1031 23.93 -4.99 -11.66
C LYS A 1031 25.21 -5.81 -11.48
N LYS A 1032 26.23 -5.24 -10.83
CA LYS A 1032 27.51 -5.93 -10.60
C LYS A 1032 27.44 -6.72 -9.29
N VAL A 1033 27.86 -7.98 -9.31
CA VAL A 1033 27.82 -8.88 -8.16
C VAL A 1033 29.11 -9.71 -8.04
N PHE A 1034 29.35 -10.25 -6.84
CA PHE A 1034 30.31 -11.32 -6.60
C PHE A 1034 29.61 -12.54 -6.02
N ALA A 1035 29.89 -13.71 -6.59
CA ALA A 1035 29.71 -14.97 -5.89
C ALA A 1035 30.87 -15.19 -4.91
N VAL A 1036 30.56 -15.36 -3.63
CA VAL A 1036 31.55 -15.56 -2.57
C VAL A 1036 31.25 -16.88 -1.86
N ASP A 1037 32.23 -17.78 -1.86
CA ASP A 1037 32.23 -18.96 -1.01
C ASP A 1037 33.24 -18.75 0.13
N ARG A 1038 32.73 -18.66 1.36
CA ARG A 1038 33.53 -18.37 2.56
C ARG A 1038 34.18 -19.62 3.17
N ARG A 1039 33.91 -20.81 2.62
CA ARG A 1039 34.48 -22.08 3.11
C ARG A 1039 35.95 -22.19 2.74
N ASP A 1040 36.69 -23.07 3.39
CA ASP A 1040 38.10 -23.29 3.05
C ASP A 1040 38.25 -23.83 1.62
N PHE A 1041 39.32 -23.45 0.93
CA PHE A 1041 39.53 -23.82 -0.49
C PHE A 1041 39.53 -25.34 -0.70
N LYS A 1042 40.04 -26.12 0.26
CA LYS A 1042 40.03 -27.58 0.19
C LYS A 1042 38.60 -28.13 0.21
N GLU A 1043 37.76 -27.60 1.10
CA GLU A 1043 36.35 -27.98 1.23
C GLU A 1043 35.56 -27.59 -0.03
N GLN A 1044 35.81 -26.41 -0.60
CA GLN A 1044 35.19 -25.98 -1.86
C GLN A 1044 35.50 -26.94 -3.01
N LYS A 1045 36.72 -27.50 -3.04
CA LYS A 1045 37.14 -28.45 -4.08
C LYS A 1045 36.54 -29.83 -3.89
N GLU A 1046 36.41 -30.29 -2.65
CA GLU A 1046 35.82 -31.60 -2.32
C GLU A 1046 34.28 -31.59 -2.47
N ASN A 1047 33.62 -30.49 -2.09
CA ASN A 1047 32.17 -30.29 -2.16
C ASN A 1047 31.81 -28.97 -2.86
N PRO A 1048 31.90 -28.91 -4.20
CA PRO A 1048 31.74 -27.67 -4.95
C PRO A 1048 30.27 -27.26 -5.18
N TYR A 1049 29.30 -28.16 -5.03
CA TYR A 1049 27.87 -27.88 -5.24
C TYR A 1049 27.14 -27.44 -3.97
N VAL A 1050 27.75 -26.50 -3.23
CA VAL A 1050 27.14 -25.86 -2.06
C VAL A 1050 26.92 -24.40 -2.39
N VAL A 1051 25.75 -23.88 -2.02
CA VAL A 1051 25.34 -22.52 -2.37
C VAL A 1051 26.13 -21.52 -1.51
N GLY A 1052 26.95 -20.69 -2.15
CA GLY A 1052 27.64 -19.57 -1.54
C GLY A 1052 26.74 -18.33 -1.36
N GLU A 1053 27.37 -17.19 -1.13
CA GLU A 1053 26.72 -15.88 -1.04
C GLU A 1053 26.84 -15.12 -2.36
N VAL A 1054 25.85 -14.29 -2.68
CA VAL A 1054 25.94 -13.31 -3.76
C VAL A 1054 25.91 -11.92 -3.15
N VAL A 1055 26.92 -11.12 -3.46
CA VAL A 1055 27.11 -9.78 -2.91
C VAL A 1055 26.99 -8.78 -4.04
N GLU A 1056 26.05 -7.86 -3.93
CA GLU A 1056 25.94 -6.72 -4.85
C GLU A 1056 27.07 -5.71 -4.60
N LEU A 1057 27.67 -5.22 -5.68
CA LEU A 1057 28.76 -4.25 -5.65
C LEU A 1057 28.23 -2.82 -5.87
N PRO A 1058 28.85 -1.80 -5.25
CA PRO A 1058 28.45 -0.39 -5.33
C PRO A 1058 28.37 0.17 -6.75
#